data_AF-A0A9E5VI44-F1
#
_entry.id   AF-A0A9E5VI44-F1
#
_cell.length_a   1.000
_cell.length_b   1.000
_cell.length_c   1.000
_cell.angle_alpha   90.00
_cell.angle_beta   90.00
_cell.angle_gamma   90.00
#
_symmetry.space_group_name_H-M   'P 1'
#
loop_
_entity.id
_entity.type
_entity.pdbx_description
1 polymer ?
#
loop_
_entity_poly.entity_id
_entity_poly.type
_entity_poly.pdbx_seq_one_letter_code
_entity_poly.pdbx_strand_id
1 'polypeptide(L)'
;MIPVILSLAKKTFSAGVGFKSKISPITLIAVLLFLASLFLISVSYMLNLGYDSENEDSKILVINAPSTFFDSLAENELPSFISLETPMIYDFLYINRTMREQSAIASIAFPANFNLQLQEPNRSSVPDVLIYISPDTVNSVEPEDLCKFVLRRYSSFLASQKGIQLRDQPFQYTYNASTLRAEDIERDTPKSIMARMVIPLLLIVIISYAALSSGVSAIAGEKEKGTFYGLMLAPITHRDLVLGHLLGVFGRTILPAIFFIPLLMLMRLQLSASDLFIVIYVCVLFAMIMSTITLLFSVLGRNILSAQTAFLPVFLMILVICVMSMQRRGSIFSSYKQLPFFGHYHAITDALMGNTQALDLLILTVSSVLLSLIVTLITIRMLRYEAFTVVYDSESKQVEAAEKKRLKETQRATSIPEKNIVFGYRPKRFRRATKTISLHFWMPLAILSFFQTLSLIGPLLNFIKRADSYEFIINATESLRNTSSDQIASSITEVMAKFMSEPTFLLSMAISYYLIIGTYIFIVSKIEKNKLSTLGFPHSGSSPSFSLKKALQSYGRGLLLGFSMIVSVYLLLLSSGQVRPIGIQMQKQELGLFFAYIMMWIPQGAAEEVMMRGYMMPRTSARFGVPAAVFLSSMFFSLLHFANTGFSFLAFVNLMLIAAFFALFSLKTGEIYTVCAAHTAWNFAQGNILGMSVSGGVGSASVLDTQYSPSAMDIWTGGAFGPEGGLAVTVVSVISILILLIYWKKSKKKRMIMSAK
;
A
#
# COMPACT_ATOMS: atom_id res chain seq x y z
N MET A 1 -20.84 8.23 -40.90
CA MET A 1 -20.00 8.43 -39.70
C MET A 1 -19.89 7.16 -38.85
N ILE A 2 -21.01 6.55 -38.40
CA ILE A 2 -21.03 5.28 -37.63
C ILE A 2 -20.28 4.09 -38.30
N PRO A 3 -20.36 3.86 -39.64
CA PRO A 3 -19.66 2.74 -40.27
C PRO A 3 -18.13 2.84 -40.19
N VAL A 4 -17.60 4.06 -40.23
CA VAL A 4 -16.15 4.33 -40.13
C VAL A 4 -15.65 4.01 -38.72
N ILE A 5 -16.39 4.46 -37.71
CA ILE A 5 -16.11 4.16 -36.29
C ILE A 5 -16.09 2.64 -36.05
N LEU A 6 -17.09 1.92 -36.55
CA LEU A 6 -17.18 0.46 -36.42
C LEU A 6 -16.05 -0.27 -37.16
N SER A 7 -15.65 0.21 -38.34
CA SER A 7 -14.52 -0.34 -39.08
C SER A 7 -13.20 -0.16 -38.34
N LEU A 8 -12.95 1.03 -37.79
CA LEU A 8 -11.79 1.33 -36.93
C LEU A 8 -11.81 0.50 -35.65
N ALA A 9 -12.97 0.34 -35.02
CA ALA A 9 -13.14 -0.51 -33.85
C ALA A 9 -12.81 -1.96 -34.17
N LYS A 10 -13.35 -2.52 -35.26
CA LYS A 10 -13.06 -3.88 -35.71
C LYS A 10 -11.58 -4.09 -36.02
N LYS A 11 -10.94 -3.13 -36.69
CA LYS A 11 -9.49 -3.14 -36.98
C LYS A 11 -8.67 -3.13 -35.69
N THR A 12 -9.02 -2.29 -34.73
CA THR A 12 -8.30 -2.19 -33.45
C THR A 12 -8.53 -3.43 -32.58
N PHE A 13 -9.75 -3.97 -32.63
CA PHE A 13 -10.13 -5.24 -32.01
C PHE A 13 -9.50 -6.47 -32.69
N SER A 14 -8.96 -6.36 -33.91
CA SER A 14 -8.25 -7.46 -34.57
C SER A 14 -6.72 -7.29 -34.56
N ALA A 15 -6.20 -6.05 -34.52
CA ALA A 15 -4.77 -5.70 -34.61
C ALA A 15 -3.91 -6.05 -33.38
N GLY A 16 -4.38 -6.96 -32.54
CA GLY A 16 -3.75 -7.37 -31.29
C GLY A 16 -2.54 -8.20 -31.59
N VAL A 17 -1.40 -7.60 -31.31
CA VAL A 17 -0.09 -8.17 -31.59
C VAL A 17 0.03 -9.50 -30.85
N GLY A 18 0.04 -10.59 -31.61
CA GLY A 18 0.68 -11.83 -31.16
C GLY A 18 2.12 -11.53 -30.74
N PHE A 19 2.59 -12.21 -29.69
CA PHE A 19 3.88 -12.16 -28.99
C PHE A 19 5.16 -11.86 -29.84
N LYS A 20 5.25 -10.70 -30.51
CA LYS A 20 6.42 -10.32 -31.33
C LYS A 20 7.31 -9.26 -30.68
N SER A 21 6.91 -8.68 -29.53
CA SER A 21 7.77 -7.76 -28.77
C SER A 21 8.61 -8.56 -27.75
N LYS A 22 9.95 -8.54 -27.92
CA LYS A 22 10.92 -9.17 -26.99
C LYS A 22 10.88 -8.61 -25.55
N ILE A 23 10.08 -7.57 -25.30
CA ILE A 23 10.02 -6.82 -24.03
C ILE A 23 8.77 -7.20 -23.22
N SER A 24 7.70 -7.65 -23.89
CA SER A 24 6.44 -8.10 -23.27
C SER A 24 6.62 -9.23 -22.23
N PRO A 25 7.49 -10.24 -22.44
CA PRO A 25 7.70 -11.29 -21.42
C PRO A 25 8.38 -10.75 -20.18
N ILE A 26 9.35 -9.83 -20.31
CA ILE A 26 10.10 -9.29 -19.17
C ILE A 26 9.23 -8.37 -18.33
N THR A 27 8.40 -7.53 -18.97
CA THR A 27 7.43 -6.68 -18.24
C THR A 27 6.34 -7.52 -17.57
N LEU A 28 5.86 -8.57 -18.24
CA LEU A 28 4.92 -9.52 -17.66
C LEU A 28 5.55 -10.31 -16.50
N ILE A 29 6.77 -10.83 -16.65
CA ILE A 29 7.51 -11.52 -15.58
C ILE A 29 7.77 -10.58 -14.41
N ALA A 30 8.11 -9.32 -14.66
CA ALA A 30 8.41 -8.40 -13.58
C ALA A 30 7.15 -7.90 -12.85
N VAL A 31 6.03 -7.76 -13.57
CA VAL A 31 4.70 -7.57 -12.97
C VAL A 31 4.26 -8.82 -12.20
N LEU A 32 4.50 -10.03 -12.74
CA LEU A 32 4.18 -11.30 -12.07
C LEU A 32 5.06 -11.54 -10.85
N LEU A 33 6.34 -11.19 -10.87
CA LEU A 33 7.26 -11.25 -9.72
C LEU A 33 6.88 -10.21 -8.68
N PHE A 34 6.49 -9.01 -9.10
CA PHE A 34 5.97 -8.00 -8.18
C PHE A 34 4.63 -8.45 -7.56
N LEU A 35 3.71 -8.99 -8.35
CA LEU A 35 2.46 -9.60 -7.87
C LEU A 35 2.70 -10.82 -6.98
N ALA A 36 3.70 -11.64 -7.28
CA ALA A 36 4.09 -12.77 -6.44
C ALA A 36 4.71 -12.29 -5.12
N SER A 37 5.53 -11.24 -5.14
CA SER A 37 6.07 -10.63 -3.92
C SER A 37 4.97 -9.99 -3.08
N LEU A 38 4.02 -9.29 -3.71
CA LEU A 38 2.84 -8.73 -3.06
C LEU A 38 1.96 -9.84 -2.48
N PHE A 39 1.71 -10.89 -3.24
CA PHE A 39 0.95 -12.05 -2.79
C PHE A 39 1.65 -12.77 -1.64
N LEU A 40 2.97 -12.99 -1.69
CA LEU A 40 3.73 -13.60 -0.60
C LEU A 40 3.75 -12.73 0.66
N ILE A 41 3.86 -11.41 0.54
CA ILE A 41 3.77 -10.47 1.67
C ILE A 41 2.35 -10.46 2.25
N SER A 42 1.33 -10.53 1.39
CA SER A 42 -0.08 -10.59 1.80
C SER A 42 -0.40 -11.92 2.47
N VAL A 43 0.13 -13.02 1.94
CA VAL A 43 0.05 -14.37 2.52
C VAL A 43 0.84 -14.42 3.82
N SER A 44 1.97 -13.73 3.95
CA SER A 44 2.71 -13.62 5.22
C SER A 44 1.93 -12.82 6.27
N TYR A 45 1.26 -11.73 5.86
CA TYR A 45 0.35 -10.96 6.71
C TYR A 45 -0.93 -11.75 7.08
N MET A 46 -1.34 -12.69 6.23
CA MET A 46 -2.46 -13.61 6.44
C MET A 46 -2.10 -14.83 7.28
N LEU A 47 -0.89 -15.37 7.15
CA LEU A 47 -0.36 -16.42 8.02
C LEU A 47 -0.18 -15.89 9.45
N ASN A 48 -0.03 -14.57 9.61
CA ASN A 48 -0.15 -13.88 10.90
C ASN A 48 -1.58 -13.84 11.46
N LEU A 49 -2.62 -14.19 10.68
CA LEU A 49 -4.03 -14.07 11.07
C LEU A 49 -4.86 -15.36 10.91
N GLY A 50 -4.28 -16.44 10.40
CA GLY A 50 -5.05 -17.61 9.94
C GLY A 50 -4.37 -18.94 10.14
N TYR A 51 -3.78 -19.18 11.31
CA TYR A 51 -3.44 -20.53 11.75
C TYR A 51 -4.44 -20.95 12.83
N ASP A 52 -5.37 -21.84 12.46
CA ASP A 52 -6.28 -22.52 13.37
C ASP A 52 -5.45 -23.37 14.35
N SER A 53 -5.53 -23.08 15.65
CA SER A 53 -5.16 -24.06 16.68
C SER A 53 -6.40 -24.85 17.09
N GLU A 54 -6.23 -26.17 17.12
CA GLU A 54 -7.26 -27.12 17.51
C GLU A 54 -7.69 -26.90 18.98
N ASN A 55 -8.96 -26.53 19.16
CA ASN A 55 -9.94 -26.98 20.16
C ASN A 55 -9.64 -27.17 21.67
N GLU A 56 -8.51 -26.77 22.26
CA GLU A 56 -8.22 -27.19 23.66
C GLU A 56 -8.51 -26.22 24.84
N ASP A 57 -8.79 -24.92 24.68
CA ASP A 57 -8.87 -24.01 25.87
C ASP A 57 -10.06 -23.01 25.90
N SER A 58 -11.31 -23.49 25.80
CA SER A 58 -12.49 -22.63 26.02
C SER A 58 -13.05 -22.83 27.44
N LYS A 59 -13.09 -21.77 28.28
CA LYS A 59 -13.65 -21.82 29.65
C LYS A 59 -15.03 -21.18 29.76
N ILE A 60 -16.03 -21.87 30.34
CA ILE A 60 -17.38 -21.33 30.58
C ILE A 60 -17.62 -21.10 32.07
N LEU A 61 -18.05 -19.90 32.45
CA LEU A 61 -18.44 -19.56 33.82
C LEU A 61 -19.91 -19.93 34.07
N VAL A 62 -20.19 -20.77 35.05
CA VAL A 62 -21.55 -21.19 35.40
C VAL A 62 -21.92 -20.61 36.76
N ILE A 63 -22.94 -19.76 36.79
CA ILE A 63 -23.37 -19.03 37.98
C ILE A 63 -24.61 -19.68 38.58
N ASN A 64 -24.56 -19.97 39.89
CA ASN A 64 -25.61 -20.67 40.65
C ASN A 64 -25.99 -22.01 40.00
N ALA A 65 -25.00 -22.81 39.60
CA ALA A 65 -25.20 -24.08 38.91
C ALA A 65 -26.17 -24.99 39.70
N PRO A 66 -27.26 -25.51 39.08
CA PRO A 66 -28.13 -26.49 39.69
C PRO A 66 -27.34 -27.75 40.09
N SER A 67 -27.72 -28.41 41.18
CA SER A 67 -26.97 -29.57 41.70
C SER A 67 -26.86 -30.72 40.70
N THR A 68 -27.81 -30.83 39.76
CA THR A 68 -27.84 -31.87 38.72
C THR A 68 -27.31 -31.40 37.36
N PHE A 69 -26.75 -30.18 37.28
CA PHE A 69 -26.30 -29.60 36.01
C PHE A 69 -25.04 -30.30 35.50
N PHE A 70 -24.04 -30.47 36.35
CA PHE A 70 -22.80 -31.16 35.98
C PHE A 70 -23.02 -32.67 35.76
N ASP A 71 -23.98 -33.29 36.46
CA ASP A 71 -24.36 -34.71 36.25
C ASP A 71 -24.94 -34.97 34.84
N SER A 72 -25.46 -33.94 34.17
CA SER A 72 -26.04 -34.06 32.82
C SER A 72 -25.01 -34.04 31.68
N LEU A 73 -23.75 -33.77 32.03
CA LEU A 73 -22.66 -33.48 31.12
C LEU A 73 -21.64 -34.63 31.16
N ALA A 74 -21.28 -35.19 30.00
CA ALA A 74 -20.35 -36.32 29.91
C ALA A 74 -18.89 -35.82 29.98
N GLU A 75 -18.03 -36.47 30.79
CA GLU A 75 -16.67 -35.99 31.13
C GLU A 75 -15.71 -35.76 29.94
N ASN A 76 -15.94 -36.35 28.77
CA ASN A 76 -14.91 -36.47 27.72
C ASN A 76 -15.05 -35.54 26.49
N GLU A 77 -15.99 -34.60 26.44
CA GLU A 77 -16.18 -33.73 25.25
C GLU A 77 -16.59 -32.28 25.57
N LEU A 78 -16.17 -31.71 26.72
CA LEU A 78 -16.68 -30.41 27.16
C LEU A 78 -15.61 -29.36 27.45
N PRO A 79 -15.95 -28.06 27.27
CA PRO A 79 -15.12 -26.94 27.72
C PRO A 79 -14.90 -27.01 29.24
N SER A 80 -13.81 -26.41 29.72
CA SER A 80 -13.58 -26.34 31.17
C SER A 80 -14.60 -25.40 31.83
N PHE A 81 -15.28 -25.86 32.87
CA PHE A 81 -16.29 -25.07 33.58
C PHE A 81 -15.73 -24.47 34.87
N ILE A 82 -16.11 -23.23 35.16
CA ILE A 82 -15.82 -22.54 36.43
C ILE A 82 -17.17 -22.27 37.09
N SER A 83 -17.40 -22.75 38.31
CA SER A 83 -18.64 -22.49 39.04
C SER A 83 -18.49 -21.32 40.00
N LEU A 84 -19.54 -20.50 40.11
CA LEU A 84 -19.60 -19.36 41.02
C LEU A 84 -21.01 -19.24 41.61
N GLU A 85 -21.13 -18.89 42.88
CA GLU A 85 -22.42 -18.55 43.50
C GLU A 85 -22.50 -17.03 43.74
N THR A 86 -23.53 -16.38 43.21
CA THR A 86 -23.77 -14.96 43.46
C THR A 86 -25.26 -14.60 43.31
N PRO A 87 -25.81 -13.75 44.19
CA PRO A 87 -27.16 -13.21 44.02
C PRO A 87 -27.24 -12.11 42.95
N MET A 88 -26.11 -11.56 42.48
CA MET A 88 -26.04 -10.43 41.54
C MET A 88 -26.08 -10.86 40.07
N ILE A 89 -26.99 -11.77 39.70
CA ILE A 89 -27.06 -12.32 38.33
C ILE A 89 -27.51 -11.33 37.26
N TYR A 90 -28.05 -10.17 37.65
CA TYR A 90 -28.48 -9.09 36.76
C TYR A 90 -27.47 -7.91 36.69
N ASP A 91 -26.37 -7.96 37.46
CA ASP A 91 -25.34 -6.92 37.45
C ASP A 91 -24.27 -7.22 36.39
N PHE A 92 -24.47 -6.67 35.19
CA PHE A 92 -23.57 -6.87 34.06
C PHE A 92 -22.12 -6.47 34.33
N LEU A 93 -21.88 -5.39 35.06
CA LEU A 93 -20.53 -4.90 35.35
C LEU A 93 -19.77 -5.89 36.23
N TYR A 94 -20.47 -6.48 37.20
CA TYR A 94 -19.93 -7.54 38.04
C TYR A 94 -19.61 -8.79 37.21
N ILE A 95 -20.56 -9.28 36.41
CA ILE A 95 -20.38 -10.49 35.59
C ILE A 95 -19.24 -10.34 34.58
N ASN A 96 -19.19 -9.22 33.85
CA ASN A 96 -18.17 -8.98 32.84
C ASN A 96 -16.76 -8.86 33.47
N ARG A 97 -16.66 -8.22 34.65
CA ARG A 97 -15.41 -8.18 35.41
C ARG A 97 -14.96 -9.57 35.84
N THR A 98 -15.85 -10.38 36.38
CA THR A 98 -15.52 -11.74 36.83
C THR A 98 -15.17 -12.66 35.66
N MET A 99 -15.85 -12.54 34.52
CA MET A 99 -15.49 -13.27 33.31
C MET A 99 -14.08 -12.91 32.81
N ARG A 100 -13.69 -11.63 32.89
CA ARG A 100 -12.32 -11.18 32.56
C ARG A 100 -11.28 -11.69 33.56
N GLU A 101 -11.57 -11.64 34.85
CA GLU A 101 -10.67 -12.13 35.91
C GLU A 101 -10.44 -13.64 35.83
N GLN A 102 -11.44 -14.40 35.36
CA GLN A 102 -11.41 -15.86 35.26
C GLN A 102 -11.07 -16.38 33.85
N SER A 103 -10.78 -15.49 32.90
CA SER A 103 -10.56 -15.80 31.48
C SER A 103 -11.68 -16.65 30.85
N ALA A 104 -12.93 -16.38 31.23
CA ALA A 104 -14.11 -17.09 30.73
C ALA A 104 -14.65 -16.45 29.45
N ILE A 105 -14.96 -17.28 28.45
CA ILE A 105 -15.44 -16.82 27.14
C ILE A 105 -16.95 -16.51 27.14
N ALA A 106 -17.70 -17.21 27.98
CA ALA A 106 -19.13 -17.00 28.18
C ALA A 106 -19.51 -17.37 29.61
N SER A 107 -20.67 -16.88 30.06
CA SER A 107 -21.28 -17.34 31.29
C SER A 107 -22.73 -17.77 31.12
N ILE A 108 -23.14 -18.78 31.90
CA ILE A 108 -24.50 -19.27 32.03
C ILE A 108 -24.93 -18.99 33.48
N ALA A 109 -25.91 -18.12 33.68
CA ALA A 109 -26.37 -17.74 35.02
C ALA A 109 -27.78 -18.24 35.29
N PHE A 110 -27.90 -19.08 36.32
CA PHE A 110 -29.16 -19.59 36.82
C PHE A 110 -29.70 -18.69 37.96
N PRO A 111 -31.03 -18.54 38.08
CA PRO A 111 -31.66 -17.94 39.24
C PRO A 111 -31.30 -18.69 40.53
N ALA A 112 -31.05 -17.98 41.64
CA ALA A 112 -30.71 -18.61 42.92
C ALA A 112 -31.82 -19.56 43.44
N ASN A 113 -33.07 -19.33 43.04
CA ASN A 113 -34.24 -20.16 43.35
C ASN A 113 -34.60 -21.17 42.25
N PHE A 114 -33.73 -21.41 41.26
CA PHE A 114 -34.00 -22.28 40.12
C PHE A 114 -34.43 -23.70 40.52
N ASN A 115 -33.77 -24.31 41.51
CA ASN A 115 -34.13 -25.65 42.01
C ASN A 115 -35.51 -25.69 42.69
N LEU A 116 -35.93 -24.60 43.35
CA LEU A 116 -37.24 -24.49 44.02
C LEU A 116 -38.35 -24.28 42.98
N GLN A 117 -38.10 -23.43 41.98
CA GLN A 117 -39.01 -23.24 40.85
C GLN A 117 -39.21 -24.54 40.06
N LEU A 118 -38.20 -25.43 40.04
CA LEU A 118 -38.30 -26.74 39.43
C LEU A 118 -39.21 -27.73 40.19
N GLN A 119 -39.66 -27.44 41.40
CA GLN A 119 -40.48 -28.35 42.23
C GLN A 119 -41.95 -27.94 42.33
N GLU A 120 -42.35 -26.79 41.76
CA GLU A 120 -43.74 -26.31 41.85
C GLU A 120 -44.70 -27.11 40.94
N PRO A 121 -45.84 -27.63 41.48
CA PRO A 121 -46.76 -28.50 40.77
C PRO A 121 -47.71 -27.80 39.76
N ASN A 122 -47.77 -26.46 39.72
CA ASN A 122 -48.60 -25.67 38.80
C ASN A 122 -47.81 -24.47 38.23
N ARG A 123 -46.80 -24.73 37.39
CA ARG A 123 -45.94 -23.67 36.84
C ARG A 123 -46.68 -22.82 35.80
N SER A 124 -46.73 -21.52 36.03
CA SER A 124 -47.19 -20.52 35.05
C SER A 124 -46.03 -19.96 34.21
N SER A 125 -44.78 -20.07 34.67
CA SER A 125 -43.58 -19.53 34.02
C SER A 125 -42.38 -20.46 34.20
N VAL A 126 -41.58 -20.61 33.14
CA VAL A 126 -40.30 -21.36 33.14
C VAL A 126 -39.20 -20.45 33.73
N PRO A 127 -38.24 -20.95 34.53
CA PRO A 127 -37.15 -20.14 35.05
C PRO A 127 -36.26 -19.55 33.93
N ASP A 128 -35.97 -18.25 33.98
CA ASP A 128 -35.11 -17.59 33.00
C ASP A 128 -33.63 -17.88 33.29
N VAL A 129 -32.90 -18.42 32.30
CA VAL A 129 -31.45 -18.62 32.38
C VAL A 129 -30.76 -17.58 31.50
N LEU A 130 -29.82 -16.83 32.07
CA LEU A 130 -29.15 -15.73 31.38
C LEU A 130 -27.82 -16.22 30.78
N ILE A 131 -27.49 -15.73 29.59
CA ILE A 131 -26.18 -15.97 28.95
C ILE A 131 -25.47 -14.63 28.79
N TYR A 132 -24.25 -14.51 29.30
CA TYR A 132 -23.39 -13.35 29.06
C TYR A 132 -22.19 -13.75 28.21
N ILE A 133 -21.90 -12.99 27.17
CA ILE A 133 -20.77 -13.22 26.27
C ILE A 133 -19.75 -12.12 26.49
N SER A 134 -18.47 -12.48 26.61
CA SER A 134 -17.41 -11.48 26.71
C SER A 134 -17.28 -10.77 25.35
N PRO A 135 -17.22 -9.43 25.32
CA PRO A 135 -16.94 -8.70 24.07
C PRO A 135 -15.55 -9.00 23.50
N ASP A 136 -14.66 -9.62 24.29
CA ASP A 136 -13.27 -9.87 23.93
C ASP A 136 -13.04 -11.26 23.28
N THR A 137 -14.11 -12.05 23.01
CA THR A 137 -13.97 -13.43 22.51
C THR A 137 -13.92 -13.57 21.00
N VAL A 138 -12.79 -14.09 20.50
CA VAL A 138 -12.47 -14.23 19.06
C VAL A 138 -12.51 -15.70 18.57
N ASN A 139 -12.87 -16.69 19.41
CA ASN A 139 -12.77 -18.12 19.11
C ASN A 139 -13.85 -18.66 18.14
N SER A 140 -13.47 -19.57 17.24
CA SER A 140 -14.21 -20.14 16.09
C SER A 140 -15.56 -20.84 16.38
N VAL A 141 -15.87 -21.22 17.62
CA VAL A 141 -17.21 -21.64 18.04
C VAL A 141 -17.93 -20.42 18.62
N GLU A 142 -19.13 -20.08 18.13
CA GLU A 142 -19.93 -19.03 18.79
C GLU A 142 -20.11 -19.41 20.27
N PRO A 143 -19.60 -18.63 21.23
CA PRO A 143 -19.74 -18.95 22.66
C PRO A 143 -21.21 -19.11 23.06
N GLU A 144 -22.10 -18.42 22.32
CA GLU A 144 -23.54 -18.56 22.40
C GLU A 144 -24.03 -19.96 22.01
N ASP A 145 -23.55 -20.52 20.90
CA ASP A 145 -23.93 -21.85 20.43
C ASP A 145 -23.44 -22.96 21.35
N LEU A 146 -22.25 -22.79 21.94
CA LEU A 146 -21.73 -23.70 22.95
C LEU A 146 -22.59 -23.67 24.22
N CYS A 147 -22.96 -22.47 24.71
CA CYS A 147 -23.89 -22.34 25.83
C CYS A 147 -25.26 -22.92 25.51
N LYS A 148 -25.79 -22.68 24.31
CA LYS A 148 -27.06 -23.26 23.82
C LYS A 148 -26.99 -24.78 23.76
N PHE A 149 -25.89 -25.35 23.30
CA PHE A 149 -25.67 -26.80 23.24
C PHE A 149 -25.70 -27.42 24.64
N VAL A 150 -24.96 -26.84 25.59
CA VAL A 150 -24.94 -27.27 27.00
C VAL A 150 -26.33 -27.18 27.62
N LEU A 151 -27.05 -26.08 27.40
CA LEU A 151 -28.42 -25.90 27.93
C LEU A 151 -29.44 -26.85 27.30
N ARG A 152 -29.35 -27.14 25.99
CA ARG A 152 -30.21 -28.13 25.31
C ARG A 152 -30.01 -29.53 25.87
N ARG A 153 -28.77 -29.90 26.18
CA ARG A 153 -28.45 -31.19 26.79
C ARG A 153 -29.00 -31.30 28.20
N TYR A 154 -28.82 -30.27 29.02
CA TYR A 154 -29.40 -30.20 30.37
C TYR A 154 -30.93 -30.26 30.33
N SER A 155 -31.56 -29.54 29.38
CA SER A 155 -33.01 -29.61 29.14
C SER A 155 -33.48 -31.01 28.79
N SER A 156 -32.74 -31.73 27.94
CA SER A 156 -33.05 -33.11 27.55
C SER A 156 -32.89 -34.10 28.72
N PHE A 157 -31.90 -33.86 29.60
CA PHE A 157 -31.69 -34.63 30.82
C PHE A 157 -32.83 -34.44 31.84
N LEU A 158 -33.31 -33.20 32.03
CA LEU A 158 -34.46 -32.92 32.91
C LEU A 158 -35.74 -33.60 32.40
N ALA A 159 -35.92 -33.67 31.08
CA ALA A 159 -37.03 -34.37 30.46
C ALA A 159 -36.98 -35.89 30.68
N SER A 160 -35.79 -36.50 30.61
CA SER A 160 -35.63 -37.95 30.74
C SER A 160 -35.67 -38.46 32.18
N GLN A 161 -35.08 -37.75 33.15
CA GLN A 161 -35.02 -38.20 34.55
C GLN A 161 -36.20 -37.78 35.41
N LYS A 162 -36.76 -36.58 35.18
CA LYS A 162 -37.81 -36.01 36.06
C LYS A 162 -39.18 -35.91 35.38
N GLY A 163 -39.30 -36.34 34.13
CA GLY A 163 -40.55 -36.24 33.35
C GLY A 163 -40.99 -34.80 33.06
N ILE A 164 -40.08 -33.82 33.17
CA ILE A 164 -40.36 -32.40 33.01
C ILE A 164 -40.10 -32.00 31.56
N GLN A 165 -41.16 -31.80 30.75
CA GLN A 165 -41.02 -31.22 29.41
C GLN A 165 -40.85 -29.70 29.51
N LEU A 166 -39.65 -29.21 29.20
CA LEU A 166 -39.40 -27.80 28.95
C LEU A 166 -39.91 -27.45 27.53
N ARG A 167 -40.44 -26.23 27.33
CA ARG A 167 -40.84 -25.74 25.99
C ARG A 167 -39.61 -25.75 25.06
N ASP A 168 -39.79 -26.09 23.78
CA ASP A 168 -38.75 -26.31 22.75
C ASP A 168 -37.72 -25.17 22.50
N GLN A 169 -37.80 -24.06 23.23
CA GLN A 169 -36.86 -22.94 23.16
C GLN A 169 -36.77 -22.31 24.57
N PRO A 170 -35.63 -22.37 25.29
CA PRO A 170 -35.46 -21.54 26.48
C PRO A 170 -35.62 -20.06 26.11
N PHE A 171 -36.43 -19.31 26.86
CA PHE A 171 -36.57 -17.87 26.64
C PHE A 171 -35.23 -17.19 26.94
N GLN A 172 -34.64 -16.59 25.91
CA GLN A 172 -33.35 -15.92 25.97
C GLN A 172 -33.56 -14.42 26.16
N TYR A 173 -32.89 -13.83 27.14
CA TYR A 173 -32.59 -12.40 27.15
C TYR A 173 -31.14 -12.21 26.69
N THR A 174 -30.93 -12.06 25.39
CA THR A 174 -29.66 -11.55 24.86
C THR A 174 -29.67 -10.04 25.05
N TYR A 175 -29.07 -9.54 26.14
CA TYR A 175 -28.82 -8.10 26.24
C TYR A 175 -27.68 -7.75 25.29
N ASN A 176 -28.04 -7.40 24.06
CA ASN A 176 -27.13 -6.98 23.03
C ASN A 176 -26.64 -5.56 23.37
N ALA A 177 -25.50 -5.44 24.05
CA ALA A 177 -24.84 -4.15 24.28
C ALA A 177 -24.19 -3.57 23.00
N SER A 178 -24.71 -3.93 21.82
CA SER A 178 -24.20 -3.56 20.49
C SER A 178 -24.88 -2.33 19.89
N THR A 179 -25.73 -1.60 20.62
CA THR A 179 -26.25 -0.30 20.12
C THR A 179 -25.23 0.83 20.07
N LEU A 180 -23.95 0.57 20.37
CA LEU A 180 -22.85 1.47 20.02
C LEU A 180 -21.71 0.68 19.37
N ARG A 181 -21.77 0.60 18.03
CA ARG A 181 -20.72 0.11 17.10
C ARG A 181 -20.48 -1.41 17.08
N ALA A 182 -21.49 -2.16 16.67
CA ALA A 182 -21.26 -3.37 15.88
C ALA A 182 -21.59 -3.06 14.41
N GLU A 183 -20.60 -2.59 13.65
CA GLU A 183 -20.58 -2.95 12.23
C GLU A 183 -20.10 -4.39 12.19
N ASP A 184 -20.85 -5.24 11.48
CA ASP A 184 -20.66 -6.68 11.38
C ASP A 184 -19.18 -7.08 11.26
N ILE A 185 -18.59 -7.57 12.36
CA ILE A 185 -17.28 -8.23 12.32
C ILE A 185 -17.51 -9.64 11.79
N GLU A 186 -17.71 -9.72 10.48
CA GLU A 186 -17.75 -10.98 9.74
C GLU A 186 -16.38 -11.66 9.88
N ARG A 187 -16.31 -12.78 10.62
CA ARG A 187 -15.06 -13.55 10.75
C ARG A 187 -14.60 -14.07 9.39
N ASP A 188 -13.32 -13.87 9.12
CA ASP A 188 -12.71 -14.13 7.83
C ASP A 188 -12.50 -15.63 7.57
N THR A 189 -13.49 -16.34 7.01
CA THR A 189 -13.27 -17.68 6.43
C THR A 189 -12.25 -17.62 5.27
N PRO A 190 -11.50 -18.71 4.95
CA PRO A 190 -10.60 -18.75 3.78
C PRO A 190 -11.25 -18.29 2.47
N LYS A 191 -12.57 -18.53 2.34
CA LYS A 191 -13.39 -18.04 1.22
C LYS A 191 -13.56 -16.53 1.22
N SER A 192 -13.90 -15.95 2.37
CA SER A 192 -14.05 -14.50 2.52
C SER A 192 -12.71 -13.76 2.35
N ILE A 193 -11.59 -14.39 2.70
CA ILE A 193 -10.24 -13.88 2.47
C ILE A 193 -9.95 -13.83 0.97
N MET A 194 -10.21 -14.92 0.24
CA MET A 194 -10.05 -14.93 -1.22
C MET A 194 -10.96 -13.92 -1.91
N ALA A 195 -12.20 -13.78 -1.45
CA ALA A 195 -13.19 -12.82 -1.94
C ALA A 195 -12.77 -11.36 -1.67
N ARG A 196 -12.20 -11.07 -0.50
CA ARG A 196 -11.73 -9.72 -0.14
C ARG A 196 -10.44 -9.32 -0.82
N MET A 197 -9.49 -10.26 -0.96
CA MET A 197 -8.10 -9.92 -1.28
C MET A 197 -7.69 -10.31 -2.69
N VAL A 198 -7.86 -11.59 -3.02
CA VAL A 198 -7.23 -12.21 -4.21
C VAL A 198 -8.03 -11.94 -5.48
N ILE A 199 -9.35 -12.16 -5.41
CA ILE A 199 -10.22 -12.06 -6.59
C ILE A 199 -10.26 -10.63 -7.16
N PRO A 200 -10.52 -9.57 -6.35
CA PRO A 200 -10.57 -8.20 -6.86
C PRO A 200 -9.23 -7.75 -7.45
N LEU A 201 -8.12 -8.13 -6.80
CA LEU A 201 -6.77 -7.84 -7.27
C LEU A 201 -6.49 -8.48 -8.64
N LEU A 202 -6.78 -9.78 -8.80
CA LEU A 202 -6.57 -10.49 -10.06
C LEU A 202 -7.40 -9.88 -11.19
N LEU A 203 -8.68 -9.60 -10.96
CA LEU A 203 -9.56 -8.98 -11.95
C LEU A 203 -9.02 -7.62 -12.42
N ILE A 204 -8.68 -6.73 -11.49
CA ILE A 204 -8.15 -5.40 -11.80
C ILE A 204 -6.83 -5.50 -12.58
N VAL A 205 -5.92 -6.39 -12.17
CA VAL A 205 -4.60 -6.56 -12.82
C VAL A 205 -4.76 -7.10 -14.24
N ILE A 206 -5.59 -8.13 -14.44
CA ILE A 206 -5.81 -8.74 -15.74
C ILE A 206 -6.44 -7.73 -16.71
N ILE A 207 -7.46 -6.99 -16.26
CA ILE A 207 -8.11 -5.94 -17.07
C ILE A 207 -7.11 -4.84 -17.41
N SER A 208 -6.32 -4.37 -16.44
CA SER A 208 -5.30 -3.34 -16.64
C SER A 208 -4.24 -3.77 -17.65
N TYR A 209 -3.82 -5.03 -17.61
CA TYR A 209 -2.85 -5.58 -18.56
C TYR A 209 -3.44 -5.74 -19.97
N ALA A 210 -4.68 -6.19 -20.08
CA ALA A 210 -5.38 -6.28 -21.36
C ALA A 210 -5.56 -4.90 -22.02
N ALA A 211 -5.89 -3.88 -21.22
CA ALA A 211 -5.93 -2.49 -21.66
C ALA A 211 -4.55 -2.00 -22.12
N LEU A 212 -3.47 -2.30 -21.39
CA LEU A 212 -2.11 -1.89 -21.76
C LEU A 212 -1.69 -2.50 -23.11
N SER A 213 -1.93 -3.79 -23.30
CA SER A 213 -1.56 -4.51 -24.52
C SER A 213 -2.28 -3.97 -25.77
N SER A 214 -3.60 -3.78 -25.66
CA SER A 214 -4.45 -3.37 -26.79
C SER A 214 -4.51 -1.85 -26.98
N GLY A 215 -4.58 -1.08 -25.89
CA GLY A 215 -4.72 0.37 -25.90
C GLY A 215 -3.47 1.08 -26.41
N VAL A 216 -2.29 0.68 -25.95
CA VAL A 216 -1.05 1.31 -26.41
C VAL A 216 -0.77 1.02 -27.88
N SER A 217 -1.13 -0.17 -28.37
CA SER A 217 -0.90 -0.54 -29.78
C SER A 217 -1.87 0.12 -30.77
N ALA A 218 -2.93 0.77 -30.31
CA ALA A 218 -3.95 1.38 -31.17
C ALA A 218 -3.38 2.48 -32.08
N ILE A 219 -2.94 3.62 -31.51
CA ILE A 219 -2.46 4.78 -32.27
C ILE A 219 -0.92 4.74 -32.38
N ALA A 220 -0.21 4.46 -31.28
CA ALA A 220 1.25 4.36 -31.29
C ALA A 220 1.75 3.25 -32.21
N GLY A 221 0.98 2.17 -32.39
CA GLY A 221 1.29 1.12 -33.35
C GLY A 221 1.12 1.55 -34.80
N GLU A 222 0.15 2.40 -35.10
CA GLU A 222 0.00 3.00 -36.44
C GLU A 222 1.10 4.04 -36.72
N LYS A 223 1.55 4.77 -35.68
CA LYS A 223 2.73 5.65 -35.76
C LYS A 223 4.01 4.86 -36.04
N GLU A 224 4.19 3.73 -35.35
CA GLU A 224 5.35 2.85 -35.53
C GLU A 224 5.39 2.19 -36.93
N LYS A 225 4.22 1.87 -37.50
CA LYS A 225 4.10 1.30 -38.85
C LYS A 225 4.16 2.34 -39.98
N GLY A 226 4.19 3.64 -39.66
CA GLY A 226 4.13 4.73 -40.65
C GLY A 226 2.77 4.88 -41.33
N THR A 227 1.74 4.16 -40.91
CA THR A 227 0.39 4.21 -41.50
C THR A 227 -0.46 5.36 -40.96
N PHE A 228 -0.06 5.95 -39.83
CA PHE A 228 -0.79 7.06 -39.18
C PHE A 228 -1.02 8.26 -40.12
N TYR A 229 -0.09 8.54 -41.03
CA TYR A 229 -0.20 9.62 -42.00
C TYR A 229 -1.39 9.44 -42.96
N GLY A 230 -1.59 8.22 -43.46
CA GLY A 230 -2.72 7.90 -44.32
C GLY A 230 -4.07 8.04 -43.61
N LEU A 231 -4.12 7.80 -42.30
CA LEU A 231 -5.34 7.98 -41.50
C LEU A 231 -5.65 9.45 -41.20
N MET A 232 -4.63 10.30 -41.03
CA MET A 232 -4.83 11.74 -40.79
C MET A 232 -5.23 12.50 -42.08
N LEU A 233 -4.89 11.96 -43.25
CA LEU A 233 -5.29 12.48 -44.55
C LEU A 233 -6.63 11.92 -45.04
N ALA A 234 -7.12 10.83 -44.42
CA ALA A 234 -8.45 10.30 -44.71
C ALA A 234 -9.53 11.33 -44.28
N PRO A 235 -10.70 11.35 -44.93
CA PRO A 235 -11.82 12.24 -44.58
C PRO A 235 -12.53 11.78 -43.30
N ILE A 236 -11.78 11.62 -42.21
CA ILE A 236 -12.22 11.12 -40.91
C ILE A 236 -11.88 12.18 -39.85
N THR A 237 -12.82 12.51 -38.97
CA THR A 237 -12.54 13.49 -37.93
C THR A 237 -11.68 12.87 -36.82
N HIS A 238 -10.86 13.68 -36.15
CA HIS A 238 -10.11 13.27 -34.97
C HIS A 238 -10.99 12.65 -33.86
N ARG A 239 -12.27 13.07 -33.78
CA ARG A 239 -13.25 12.50 -32.86
C ARG A 239 -13.59 11.07 -33.23
N ASP A 240 -13.90 10.83 -34.51
CA ASP A 240 -14.26 9.51 -35.02
C ASP A 240 -13.08 8.53 -34.93
N LEU A 241 -11.85 9.02 -35.14
CA LEU A 241 -10.64 8.22 -34.98
C LEU A 241 -10.47 7.75 -33.53
N VAL A 242 -10.56 8.68 -32.56
CA VAL A 242 -10.42 8.34 -31.14
C VAL A 242 -11.54 7.42 -30.66
N LEU A 243 -12.79 7.69 -31.05
CA LEU A 243 -13.94 6.85 -30.66
C LEU A 243 -13.86 5.44 -31.28
N GLY A 244 -13.45 5.33 -32.55
CA GLY A 244 -13.26 4.04 -33.21
C GLY A 244 -12.19 3.20 -32.53
N HIS A 245 -11.02 3.76 -32.25
CA HIS A 245 -9.99 3.04 -31.49
C HIS A 245 -10.43 2.71 -30.06
N LEU A 246 -11.09 3.65 -29.37
CA LEU A 246 -11.55 3.43 -27.99
C LEU A 246 -12.52 2.26 -27.90
N LEU A 247 -13.50 2.16 -28.80
CA LEU A 247 -14.45 1.04 -28.84
C LEU A 247 -13.75 -0.30 -29.07
N GLY A 248 -12.76 -0.35 -29.97
CA GLY A 248 -11.99 -1.57 -30.24
C GLY A 248 -11.10 -2.00 -29.07
N VAL A 249 -10.47 -1.05 -28.38
CA VAL A 249 -9.66 -1.30 -27.17
C VAL A 249 -10.55 -1.75 -26.01
N PHE A 250 -11.68 -1.07 -25.81
CA PHE A 250 -12.65 -1.40 -24.78
C PHE A 250 -13.22 -2.82 -24.93
N GLY A 251 -13.66 -3.17 -26.14
CA GLY A 251 -14.18 -4.51 -26.42
C GLY A 251 -13.19 -5.62 -26.09
N ARG A 252 -11.88 -5.39 -26.31
CA ARG A 252 -10.83 -6.35 -25.92
C ARG A 252 -10.57 -6.38 -24.42
N THR A 253 -10.61 -5.23 -23.79
CA THR A 253 -10.29 -5.06 -22.37
C THR A 253 -11.34 -5.73 -21.48
N ILE A 254 -12.57 -5.88 -21.95
CA ILE A 254 -13.65 -6.59 -21.22
C ILE A 254 -13.53 -8.11 -21.30
N LEU A 255 -12.96 -8.68 -22.37
CA LEU A 255 -12.93 -10.15 -22.57
C LEU A 255 -12.41 -10.92 -21.34
N PRO A 256 -11.30 -10.53 -20.70
CA PRO A 256 -10.81 -11.27 -19.54
C PRO A 256 -11.79 -11.27 -18.37
N ALA A 257 -12.55 -10.19 -18.15
CA ALA A 257 -13.56 -10.14 -17.11
C ALA A 257 -14.69 -11.15 -17.37
N ILE A 258 -15.07 -11.35 -18.64
CA ILE A 258 -16.07 -12.35 -19.04
C ILE A 258 -15.55 -13.78 -18.83
N PHE A 259 -14.29 -14.04 -19.20
CA PHE A 259 -13.68 -15.38 -19.09
C PHE A 259 -13.26 -15.77 -17.67
N PHE A 260 -13.15 -14.82 -16.74
CA PHE A 260 -12.79 -15.09 -15.35
C PHE A 260 -13.99 -15.57 -14.50
N ILE A 261 -15.22 -15.37 -14.98
CA ILE A 261 -16.46 -15.72 -14.27
C ILE A 261 -16.64 -17.23 -14.04
N PRO A 262 -16.41 -18.11 -15.03
CA PRO A 262 -16.47 -19.56 -14.79
C PRO A 262 -15.49 -20.03 -13.71
N LEU A 263 -14.34 -19.34 -13.58
CA LEU A 263 -13.36 -19.62 -12.53
C LEU A 263 -13.90 -19.24 -11.15
N LEU A 264 -14.64 -18.15 -11.01
CA LEU A 264 -15.30 -17.76 -9.76
C LEU A 264 -16.40 -18.76 -9.35
N MET A 265 -17.13 -19.30 -10.32
CA MET A 265 -18.14 -20.34 -10.07
C MET A 265 -17.51 -21.65 -9.61
N LEU A 266 -16.30 -21.99 -10.11
CA LEU A 266 -15.52 -23.15 -9.66
C LEU A 266 -15.02 -23.01 -8.21
N MET A 267 -14.85 -21.79 -7.71
CA MET A 267 -14.40 -21.52 -6.33
C MET A 267 -15.47 -21.77 -5.25
N ARG A 268 -16.68 -22.24 -5.63
CA ARG A 268 -17.80 -22.54 -4.71
C ARG A 268 -18.09 -21.41 -3.71
N LEU A 269 -17.98 -20.17 -4.18
CA LEU A 269 -18.53 -19.00 -3.50
C LEU A 269 -20.05 -19.05 -3.68
N GLN A 270 -20.82 -19.02 -2.60
CA GLN A 270 -22.30 -19.04 -2.63
C GLN A 270 -22.84 -17.68 -3.09
N LEU A 271 -22.49 -17.26 -4.31
CA LEU A 271 -22.84 -15.94 -4.85
C LEU A 271 -24.24 -15.97 -5.45
N SER A 272 -25.02 -14.92 -5.19
CA SER A 272 -26.30 -14.72 -5.88
C SER A 272 -26.07 -14.31 -7.35
N ALA A 273 -27.07 -14.51 -8.20
CA ALA A 273 -27.01 -14.06 -9.60
C ALA A 273 -26.86 -12.52 -9.70
N SER A 274 -27.44 -11.78 -8.76
CA SER A 274 -27.29 -10.32 -8.65
C SER A 274 -25.85 -9.92 -8.35
N ASP A 275 -25.19 -10.60 -7.42
CA ASP A 275 -23.80 -10.28 -7.05
C ASP A 275 -22.85 -10.49 -8.24
N LEU A 276 -23.06 -11.57 -8.98
CA LEU A 276 -22.27 -11.83 -10.19
C LEU A 276 -22.46 -10.73 -11.24
N PHE A 277 -23.69 -10.26 -11.43
CA PHE A 277 -23.97 -9.15 -12.35
C PHE A 277 -23.28 -7.86 -11.91
N ILE A 278 -23.25 -7.57 -10.61
CA ILE A 278 -22.56 -6.39 -10.06
C ILE A 278 -21.05 -6.49 -10.29
N VAL A 279 -20.43 -7.66 -10.06
CA VAL A 279 -18.99 -7.86 -10.34
C VAL A 279 -18.68 -7.61 -11.82
N ILE A 280 -19.51 -8.11 -12.73
CA ILE A 280 -19.37 -7.89 -14.19
C ILE A 280 -19.47 -6.40 -14.50
N TYR A 281 -20.51 -5.76 -13.96
CA TYR A 281 -20.77 -4.35 -14.18
C TYR A 281 -19.60 -3.47 -13.74
N VAL A 282 -19.07 -3.72 -12.54
CA VAL A 282 -17.90 -2.99 -12.01
C VAL A 282 -16.64 -3.26 -12.86
N CYS A 283 -16.41 -4.50 -13.31
CA CYS A 283 -15.32 -4.82 -14.22
C CYS A 283 -15.42 -4.07 -15.56
N VAL A 284 -16.63 -3.90 -16.10
CA VAL A 284 -16.88 -3.15 -17.34
C VAL A 284 -16.58 -1.66 -17.14
N LEU A 285 -17.00 -1.06 -16.02
CA LEU A 285 -16.64 0.32 -15.66
C LEU A 285 -15.12 0.51 -15.55
N PHE A 286 -14.45 -0.44 -14.91
CA PHE A 286 -13.00 -0.42 -14.77
C PHE A 286 -12.30 -0.51 -16.15
N ALA A 287 -12.75 -1.43 -17.01
CA ALA A 287 -12.24 -1.61 -18.36
C ALA A 287 -12.38 -0.34 -19.22
N MET A 288 -13.48 0.42 -19.04
CA MET A 288 -13.72 1.69 -19.72
C MET A 288 -12.67 2.75 -19.34
N ILE A 289 -12.43 2.93 -18.04
CA ILE A 289 -11.39 3.85 -17.54
C ILE A 289 -10.03 3.45 -18.13
N MET A 290 -9.65 2.18 -17.99
CA MET A 290 -8.33 1.71 -18.43
C MET A 290 -8.12 1.84 -19.94
N SER A 291 -9.17 1.63 -20.74
CA SER A 291 -9.16 1.82 -22.18
C SER A 291 -8.91 3.28 -22.57
N THR A 292 -9.53 4.24 -21.87
CA THR A 292 -9.30 5.67 -22.13
C THR A 292 -7.90 6.15 -21.74
N ILE A 293 -7.39 5.71 -20.58
CA ILE A 293 -6.06 6.07 -20.11
C ILE A 293 -4.99 5.52 -21.05
N THR A 294 -5.07 4.25 -21.42
CA THR A 294 -4.07 3.62 -22.30
C THR A 294 -4.09 4.22 -23.71
N LEU A 295 -5.26 4.62 -24.22
CA LEU A 295 -5.38 5.33 -25.49
C LEU A 295 -4.75 6.74 -25.43
N LEU A 296 -4.92 7.46 -24.32
CA LEU A 296 -4.23 8.75 -24.11
C LEU A 296 -2.70 8.58 -24.22
N PHE A 297 -2.13 7.59 -23.55
CA PHE A 297 -0.69 7.30 -23.65
C PHE A 297 -0.28 6.82 -25.05
N SER A 298 -1.16 6.13 -25.77
CA SER A 298 -0.95 5.76 -27.18
C SER A 298 -0.83 6.99 -28.08
N VAL A 299 -1.63 8.04 -27.84
CA VAL A 299 -1.50 9.31 -28.55
C VAL A 299 -0.19 10.01 -28.18
N LEU A 300 0.17 10.09 -26.90
CA LEU A 300 1.41 10.76 -26.47
C LEU A 300 2.70 10.04 -26.91
N GLY A 301 2.61 8.74 -27.18
CA GLY A 301 3.74 7.92 -27.59
C GLY A 301 4.14 8.12 -29.04
N ARG A 302 5.45 8.09 -29.32
CA ARG A 302 5.98 8.05 -30.70
C ARG A 302 5.97 6.65 -31.29
N ASN A 303 6.00 5.63 -30.44
CA ASN A 303 5.97 4.21 -30.77
C ASN A 303 5.40 3.42 -29.58
N ILE A 304 5.08 2.14 -29.79
CA ILE A 304 4.44 1.28 -28.78
C ILE A 304 5.27 1.26 -27.49
N LEU A 305 6.58 1.09 -27.60
CA LEU A 305 7.47 1.01 -26.43
C LEU A 305 7.45 2.29 -25.58
N SER A 306 7.46 3.47 -26.22
CA SER A 306 7.44 4.75 -25.52
C SER A 306 6.14 4.96 -24.73
N ALA A 307 5.00 4.61 -25.33
CA ALA A 307 3.69 4.69 -24.70
C ALA A 307 3.54 3.67 -23.55
N GLN A 308 4.03 2.43 -23.73
CA GLN A 308 4.03 1.42 -22.66
C GLN A 308 4.87 1.87 -21.47
N THR A 309 6.07 2.42 -21.74
CA THR A 309 6.96 2.90 -20.68
C THR A 309 6.34 4.08 -19.93
N ALA A 310 5.62 4.96 -20.62
CA ALA A 310 4.94 6.10 -20.01
C ALA A 310 3.72 5.71 -19.18
N PHE A 311 3.05 4.60 -19.52
CA PHE A 311 1.91 4.06 -18.77
C PHE A 311 2.32 3.27 -17.52
N LEU A 312 3.50 2.63 -17.52
CA LEU A 312 3.96 1.78 -16.41
C LEU A 312 3.83 2.42 -15.01
N PRO A 313 4.13 3.71 -14.80
CA PRO A 313 3.94 4.35 -13.51
C PRO A 313 2.48 4.40 -13.04
N VAL A 314 1.55 4.64 -13.97
CA VAL A 314 0.11 4.63 -13.68
C VAL A 314 -0.34 3.22 -13.32
N PHE A 315 0.15 2.21 -14.02
CA PHE A 315 -0.11 0.81 -13.70
C PHE A 315 0.38 0.43 -12.29
N LEU A 316 1.58 0.86 -11.90
CA LEU A 316 2.10 0.64 -10.55
C LEU A 316 1.25 1.34 -9.48
N MET A 317 0.78 2.56 -9.75
CA MET A 317 -0.11 3.29 -8.83
C MET A 317 -1.44 2.54 -8.61
N ILE A 318 -2.03 1.99 -9.66
CA ILE A 318 -3.26 1.18 -9.56
C ILE A 318 -3.02 -0.05 -8.70
N LEU A 319 -1.90 -0.74 -8.92
CA LEU A 319 -1.58 -1.94 -8.16
C LEU A 319 -1.41 -1.64 -6.66
N VAL A 320 -0.84 -0.49 -6.35
CA VAL A 320 -0.68 -0.02 -4.97
C VAL A 320 -2.04 0.28 -4.36
N ILE A 321 -2.94 0.95 -5.08
CA ILE A 321 -4.32 1.15 -4.63
C ILE A 321 -5.00 -0.18 -4.28
N CYS A 322 -4.84 -1.22 -5.10
CA CYS A 322 -5.40 -2.54 -4.81
C CYS A 322 -4.82 -3.17 -3.53
N VAL A 323 -3.50 -3.12 -3.36
CA VAL A 323 -2.84 -3.67 -2.16
C VAL A 323 -3.23 -2.91 -0.89
N MET A 324 -3.41 -1.60 -0.99
CA MET A 324 -3.86 -0.78 0.15
C MET A 324 -5.31 -1.07 0.52
N SER A 325 -6.15 -1.33 -0.49
CA SER A 325 -7.54 -1.73 -0.29
C SER A 325 -7.63 -3.13 0.35
N MET A 326 -6.61 -3.97 0.13
CA MET A 326 -6.47 -5.30 0.68
C MET A 326 -6.01 -5.29 2.16
N GLN A 327 -5.12 -4.37 2.54
CA GLN A 327 -4.49 -4.33 3.88
C GLN A 327 -5.39 -3.74 4.99
N ARG A 328 -6.56 -3.18 4.68
CA ARG A 328 -7.31 -2.33 5.63
C ARG A 328 -8.64 -2.96 6.06
N ARG A 329 -8.80 -3.21 7.37
CA ARG A 329 -10.06 -3.62 8.03
C ARG A 329 -10.79 -2.40 8.64
N GLY A 330 -12.12 -2.35 8.51
CA GLY A 330 -12.99 -1.35 9.15
C GLY A 330 -13.71 -0.37 8.21
N SER A 331 -14.69 0.35 8.75
CA SER A 331 -15.62 1.26 8.03
C SER A 331 -15.09 2.65 7.72
N ILE A 332 -13.86 2.96 8.12
CA ILE A 332 -13.33 4.30 7.96
C ILE A 332 -12.83 4.46 6.52
N PHE A 333 -13.79 4.74 5.64
CA PHE A 333 -13.97 5.97 4.85
C PHE A 333 -14.91 5.64 3.68
N SER A 334 -16.22 5.79 3.86
CA SER A 334 -17.20 5.70 2.75
C SER A 334 -16.81 6.59 1.56
N SER A 335 -16.07 7.67 1.81
CA SER A 335 -15.55 8.56 0.76
C SER A 335 -14.51 7.93 -0.17
N TYR A 336 -13.73 6.92 0.23
CA TYR A 336 -12.78 6.25 -0.68
C TYR A 336 -13.48 5.23 -1.59
N LYS A 337 -14.58 4.61 -1.14
CA LYS A 337 -15.43 3.76 -2.00
C LYS A 337 -16.00 4.53 -3.20
N GLN A 338 -16.06 5.85 -3.10
CA GLN A 338 -16.59 6.74 -4.15
C GLN A 338 -15.54 7.12 -5.21
N LEU A 339 -14.25 6.94 -4.91
CA LEU A 339 -13.16 7.28 -5.84
C LEU A 339 -12.92 6.17 -6.86
N PRO A 340 -12.67 6.50 -8.15
CA PRO A 340 -12.21 5.52 -9.12
C PRO A 340 -10.97 4.76 -8.64
N PHE A 341 -10.74 3.55 -9.16
CA PHE A 341 -9.75 2.57 -8.67
C PHE A 341 -10.09 1.97 -7.29
N PHE A 342 -10.14 2.77 -6.22
CA PHE A 342 -10.49 2.31 -4.86
C PHE A 342 -11.90 1.72 -4.80
N GLY A 343 -12.87 2.47 -5.32
CA GLY A 343 -14.26 2.04 -5.37
C GLY A 343 -14.48 0.81 -6.24
N HIS A 344 -13.67 0.60 -7.29
CA HIS A 344 -13.80 -0.62 -8.09
C HIS A 344 -13.32 -1.85 -7.33
N TYR A 345 -12.22 -1.73 -6.59
CA TYR A 345 -11.74 -2.82 -5.73
C TYR A 345 -12.81 -3.16 -4.68
N HIS A 346 -13.26 -2.16 -3.91
CA HIS A 346 -14.22 -2.38 -2.84
C HIS A 346 -15.61 -2.80 -3.35
N ALA A 347 -16.09 -2.31 -4.50
CA ALA A 347 -17.37 -2.75 -5.05
C ALA A 347 -17.32 -4.20 -5.54
N ILE A 348 -16.18 -4.69 -6.04
CA ILE A 348 -16.00 -6.13 -6.33
C ILE A 348 -15.99 -6.91 -5.01
N THR A 349 -15.27 -6.44 -4.00
CA THR A 349 -15.25 -7.06 -2.67
C THR A 349 -16.64 -7.14 -2.04
N ASP A 350 -17.37 -6.03 -1.98
CA ASP A 350 -18.71 -5.93 -1.40
C ASP A 350 -19.69 -6.85 -2.16
N ALA A 351 -19.57 -6.95 -3.48
CA ALA A 351 -20.37 -7.88 -4.30
C ALA A 351 -20.04 -9.35 -4.00
N LEU A 352 -18.76 -9.70 -3.85
CA LEU A 352 -18.38 -11.06 -3.48
C LEU A 352 -18.78 -11.46 -2.06
N MET A 353 -19.03 -10.47 -1.20
CA MET A 353 -19.49 -10.66 0.17
C MET A 353 -21.02 -10.52 0.33
N GLY A 354 -21.75 -10.15 -0.74
CA GLY A 354 -23.20 -9.93 -0.67
C GLY A 354 -23.63 -8.63 0.04
N ASN A 355 -22.71 -7.72 0.34
CA ASN A 355 -22.94 -6.49 1.12
C ASN A 355 -22.98 -5.22 0.25
N THR A 356 -23.53 -5.32 -0.97
CA THR A 356 -23.51 -4.20 -1.93
C THR A 356 -24.51 -3.11 -1.58
N GLN A 357 -24.00 -1.87 -1.48
CA GLN A 357 -24.84 -0.69 -1.32
C GLN A 357 -25.11 -0.02 -2.66
N ALA A 358 -26.39 0.21 -2.99
CA ALA A 358 -26.79 0.80 -4.28
C ALA A 358 -26.26 2.24 -4.48
N LEU A 359 -26.18 3.02 -3.41
CA LEU A 359 -25.70 4.40 -3.47
C LEU A 359 -24.21 4.47 -3.84
N ASP A 360 -23.37 3.64 -3.24
CA ASP A 360 -21.94 3.57 -3.54
C ASP A 360 -21.71 3.14 -5.00
N LEU A 361 -22.48 2.17 -5.49
CA LEU A 361 -22.42 1.73 -6.89
C LEU A 361 -22.82 2.84 -7.88
N LEU A 362 -23.85 3.62 -7.56
CA LEU A 362 -24.29 4.76 -8.38
C LEU A 362 -23.21 5.84 -8.45
N ILE A 363 -22.64 6.22 -7.31
CA ILE A 363 -21.59 7.24 -7.26
C ILE A 363 -20.34 6.77 -8.03
N LEU A 364 -19.94 5.50 -7.85
CA LEU A 364 -18.83 4.89 -8.57
C LEU A 364 -19.07 4.91 -10.08
N THR A 365 -20.29 4.63 -10.53
CA THR A 365 -20.66 4.70 -11.95
C THR A 365 -20.47 6.10 -12.50
N VAL A 366 -21.03 7.10 -11.82
CA VAL A 366 -20.94 8.50 -12.24
C VAL A 366 -19.49 8.97 -12.27
N SER A 367 -18.71 8.67 -11.23
CA SER A 367 -17.31 9.09 -11.15
C SER A 367 -16.43 8.42 -12.24
N SER A 368 -16.72 7.16 -12.57
CA SER A 368 -15.99 6.39 -13.59
C SER A 368 -16.28 6.88 -15.01
N VAL A 369 -17.56 7.12 -15.32
CA VAL A 369 -17.98 7.67 -16.62
C VAL A 369 -17.46 9.10 -16.80
N LEU A 370 -17.54 9.93 -15.76
CA LEU A 370 -17.01 11.30 -15.79
C LEU A 370 -15.51 11.31 -16.06
N LEU A 371 -14.73 10.50 -15.33
CA LEU A 371 -13.29 10.38 -15.52
C LEU A 371 -12.94 9.94 -16.94
N SER A 372 -13.62 8.90 -17.43
CA SER A 372 -13.43 8.38 -18.79
C SER A 372 -13.73 9.46 -19.85
N LEU A 373 -14.84 10.19 -19.70
CA LEU A 373 -15.22 11.30 -20.59
C LEU A 373 -14.15 12.40 -20.61
N ILE A 374 -13.67 12.84 -19.45
CA ILE A 374 -12.62 13.86 -19.33
C ILE A 374 -11.36 13.40 -20.07
N VAL A 375 -10.91 12.16 -19.85
CA VAL A 375 -9.71 11.60 -20.48
C VAL A 375 -9.89 11.50 -22.01
N THR A 376 -11.07 11.08 -22.49
CA THR A 376 -11.38 11.06 -23.94
C THR A 376 -11.34 12.46 -24.54
N LEU A 377 -11.92 13.47 -23.88
CA LEU A 377 -11.88 14.86 -24.36
C LEU A 377 -10.45 15.40 -24.44
N ILE A 378 -9.61 15.09 -23.44
CA ILE A 378 -8.17 15.43 -23.45
C ILE A 378 -7.48 14.73 -24.63
N THR A 379 -7.75 13.44 -24.85
CA THR A 379 -7.17 12.65 -25.94
C THR A 379 -7.50 13.24 -27.31
N ILE A 380 -8.79 13.57 -27.55
CA ILE A 380 -9.25 14.23 -28.77
C ILE A 380 -8.55 15.59 -28.97
N ARG A 381 -8.39 16.35 -27.89
CA ARG A 381 -7.74 17.66 -27.95
C ARG A 381 -6.25 17.54 -28.26
N MET A 382 -5.55 16.61 -27.62
CA MET A 382 -4.12 16.36 -27.86
C MET A 382 -3.85 15.95 -29.30
N LEU A 383 -4.68 15.08 -29.87
CA LEU A 383 -4.52 14.62 -31.24
C LEU A 383 -4.60 15.76 -32.28
N ARG A 384 -5.38 16.82 -32.02
CA ARG A 384 -5.45 18.01 -32.90
C ARG A 384 -4.16 18.83 -32.90
N TYR A 385 -3.38 18.82 -31.82
CA TYR A 385 -2.15 19.59 -31.71
C TYR A 385 -0.92 18.85 -32.28
N GLU A 386 -0.99 17.54 -32.47
CA GLU A 386 0.11 16.74 -33.04
C GLU A 386 0.24 16.83 -34.58
N ALA A 387 -0.70 17.50 -35.27
CA ALA A 387 -0.77 17.52 -36.73
C ALA A 387 0.37 18.30 -37.45
N PHE A 388 1.29 18.96 -36.74
CA PHE A 388 2.28 19.90 -37.34
C PHE A 388 3.75 19.46 -37.29
N THR A 389 4.07 18.17 -37.19
CA THR A 389 5.48 17.71 -37.23
C THR A 389 5.65 16.46 -38.08
N VAL A 390 5.59 16.57 -39.41
CA VAL A 390 5.95 15.45 -40.29
C VAL A 390 6.53 15.95 -41.62
N VAL A 391 7.73 15.47 -41.95
CA VAL A 391 8.48 15.76 -43.19
C VAL A 391 8.21 14.65 -44.22
N TYR A 392 8.05 15.07 -45.49
CA TYR A 392 7.82 14.26 -46.70
C TYR A 392 9.00 13.34 -47.07
N ASP A 393 8.73 12.18 -47.67
CA ASP A 393 9.73 11.26 -48.22
C ASP A 393 9.35 10.76 -49.62
N SER A 394 10.11 11.17 -50.63
CA SER A 394 10.15 10.56 -51.97
C SER A 394 11.56 10.55 -52.59
N GLU A 395 12.62 10.73 -51.80
CA GLU A 395 14.03 10.75 -52.27
C GLU A 395 14.91 9.76 -51.47
N SER A 396 14.37 8.58 -51.18
CA SER A 396 14.83 7.64 -50.16
C SER A 396 16.22 6.99 -50.34
N LYS A 397 17.05 7.40 -51.31
CA LYS A 397 18.45 6.92 -51.44
C LYS A 397 19.48 8.03 -51.25
N GLN A 398 19.23 9.20 -51.82
CA GLN A 398 20.05 10.39 -51.53
C GLN A 398 19.71 10.96 -50.16
N VAL A 399 18.44 10.89 -49.74
CA VAL A 399 18.04 11.18 -48.36
C VAL A 399 18.59 10.13 -47.41
N GLU A 400 18.65 8.83 -47.69
CA GLU A 400 19.23 7.88 -46.72
C GLU A 400 20.75 8.10 -46.51
N ALA A 401 21.47 8.52 -47.57
CA ALA A 401 22.88 8.90 -47.49
C ALA A 401 23.07 10.26 -46.78
N ALA A 402 22.24 11.25 -47.13
CA ALA A 402 22.18 12.55 -46.46
C ALA A 402 21.65 12.44 -45.04
N GLU A 403 20.82 11.44 -44.71
CA GLU A 403 20.23 11.14 -43.42
C GLU A 403 21.18 10.31 -42.60
N LYS A 404 22.04 9.45 -43.17
CA LYS A 404 23.19 8.88 -42.46
C LYS A 404 24.23 9.94 -42.11
N LYS A 405 24.47 10.90 -43.00
CA LYS A 405 25.36 12.06 -42.77
C LYS A 405 24.75 13.04 -41.77
N ARG A 406 23.48 13.39 -41.97
CA ARG A 406 22.65 14.19 -41.06
C ARG A 406 22.38 13.42 -39.77
N LEU A 407 22.37 12.10 -39.68
CA LEU A 407 22.26 11.32 -38.43
C LEU A 407 23.60 11.31 -37.68
N LYS A 408 24.74 11.37 -38.38
CA LYS A 408 26.05 11.61 -37.74
C LYS A 408 26.15 13.05 -37.22
N GLU A 409 25.61 14.03 -37.97
CA GLU A 409 25.55 15.44 -37.58
C GLU A 409 24.40 15.73 -36.57
N THR A 410 23.32 14.97 -36.60
CA THR A 410 22.17 15.02 -35.67
C THR A 410 22.43 14.13 -34.47
N GLN A 411 23.32 13.14 -34.50
CA GLN A 411 23.89 12.56 -33.28
C GLN A 411 24.79 13.56 -32.55
N ARG A 412 25.34 14.55 -33.27
CA ARG A 412 25.91 15.76 -32.65
C ARG A 412 24.84 16.79 -32.26
N ALA A 413 23.67 16.84 -32.93
CA ALA A 413 22.60 17.83 -32.70
C ALA A 413 21.37 17.38 -31.87
N THR A 414 21.16 16.10 -31.55
CA THR A 414 20.16 15.63 -30.57
C THR A 414 20.75 15.81 -29.18
N SER A 415 21.08 17.06 -28.86
CA SER A 415 21.35 17.45 -27.50
C SER A 415 20.06 17.26 -26.70
N ILE A 416 20.15 16.62 -25.52
CA ILE A 416 19.07 16.69 -24.53
C ILE A 416 18.77 18.17 -24.35
N PRO A 417 17.49 18.61 -24.43
CA PRO A 417 17.15 20.02 -24.20
C PRO A 417 17.81 20.47 -22.91
N GLU A 418 18.50 21.61 -22.89
CA GLU A 418 19.27 22.02 -21.69
C GLU A 418 18.40 22.06 -20.43
N LYS A 419 17.12 22.41 -20.59
CA LYS A 419 16.10 22.37 -19.53
C LYS A 419 15.86 20.99 -18.91
N ASN A 420 16.24 19.91 -19.59
CA ASN A 420 16.07 18.52 -19.15
C ASN A 420 17.37 17.94 -18.54
N ILE A 421 18.48 18.68 -18.61
CA ILE A 421 19.75 18.25 -18.03
C ILE A 421 19.73 18.53 -16.53
N VAL A 422 19.77 17.47 -15.73
CA VAL A 422 19.86 17.54 -14.27
C VAL A 422 21.26 17.12 -13.85
N PHE A 423 21.87 17.89 -12.94
CA PHE A 423 23.24 17.68 -12.44
C PHE A 423 24.32 17.52 -13.53
N GLY A 424 24.09 18.10 -14.71
CA GLY A 424 25.02 17.98 -15.84
C GLY A 424 25.07 16.57 -16.46
N TYR A 425 24.13 15.69 -16.15
CA TYR A 425 24.07 14.33 -16.72
C TYR A 425 23.85 14.39 -18.24
N ARG A 426 24.81 13.86 -18.99
CA ARG A 426 24.75 13.69 -20.45
C ARG A 426 25.10 12.24 -20.79
N PRO A 427 24.16 11.44 -21.33
CA PRO A 427 24.44 10.05 -21.67
C PRO A 427 25.42 9.99 -22.84
N LYS A 428 26.55 9.29 -22.67
CA LYS A 428 27.60 9.18 -23.69
C LYS A 428 27.15 8.52 -25.00
N ARG A 429 26.06 7.74 -24.99
CA ARG A 429 25.41 7.16 -26.18
C ARG A 429 23.89 7.10 -25.97
N PHE A 430 23.12 7.94 -26.67
CA PHE A 430 21.66 8.00 -26.57
C PHE A 430 21.00 6.62 -26.75
N ARG A 431 21.45 5.83 -27.74
CA ARG A 431 20.90 4.52 -28.10
C ARG A 431 21.09 3.41 -27.04
N ARG A 432 22.11 3.50 -26.16
CA ARG A 432 22.32 2.55 -25.04
C ARG A 432 21.54 2.98 -23.78
N ALA A 433 21.40 4.28 -23.53
CA ALA A 433 20.55 4.78 -22.44
C ALA A 433 19.05 4.50 -22.69
N THR A 434 18.61 4.55 -23.96
CA THR A 434 17.20 4.32 -24.32
C THR A 434 16.77 2.85 -24.38
N LYS A 435 17.70 1.91 -24.53
CA LYS A 435 17.43 0.45 -24.55
C LYS A 435 17.27 -0.14 -23.13
N THR A 436 17.60 0.63 -22.10
CA THR A 436 17.97 0.12 -20.76
C THR A 436 17.16 0.82 -19.66
N ILE A 437 15.99 1.37 -20.00
CA ILE A 437 15.16 2.11 -19.04
C ILE A 437 14.53 1.23 -18.00
N SER A 438 14.12 0.01 -18.39
CA SER A 438 13.76 -1.01 -17.42
C SER A 438 14.87 -1.13 -16.38
N LEU A 439 16.13 -1.21 -16.80
CA LEU A 439 17.27 -1.26 -15.90
C LEU A 439 17.37 -0.03 -14.98
N HIS A 440 17.03 1.18 -15.44
CA HIS A 440 17.08 2.39 -14.60
C HIS A 440 15.99 2.44 -13.51
N PHE A 441 14.89 1.72 -13.69
CA PHE A 441 13.84 1.56 -12.68
C PHE A 441 14.01 0.29 -11.84
N TRP A 442 14.52 -0.80 -12.42
CA TRP A 442 14.76 -2.08 -11.75
C TRP A 442 16.07 -2.14 -10.96
N MET A 443 17.14 -1.48 -11.41
CA MET A 443 18.43 -1.47 -10.68
C MET A 443 18.31 -0.88 -9.28
N PRO A 444 17.58 0.23 -9.08
CA PRO A 444 17.26 0.70 -7.74
C PRO A 444 16.76 -0.37 -6.79
N LEU A 445 15.71 -1.08 -7.22
CA LEU A 445 15.10 -2.15 -6.45
C LEU A 445 16.06 -3.32 -6.26
N ALA A 446 16.72 -3.78 -7.33
CA ALA A 446 17.63 -4.93 -7.27
C ALA A 446 18.83 -4.70 -6.35
N ILE A 447 19.46 -3.51 -6.44
CA ILE A 447 20.59 -3.15 -5.57
C ILE A 447 20.13 -3.07 -4.12
N LEU A 448 19.01 -2.37 -3.86
CA LEU A 448 18.46 -2.25 -2.52
C LEU A 448 18.16 -3.62 -1.91
N SER A 449 17.39 -4.45 -2.60
CA SER A 449 16.99 -5.78 -2.12
C SER A 449 18.17 -6.72 -1.92
N PHE A 450 19.15 -6.71 -2.82
CA PHE A 450 20.35 -7.54 -2.69
C PHE A 450 21.13 -7.21 -1.41
N PHE A 451 21.45 -5.92 -1.21
CA PHE A 451 22.24 -5.50 -0.06
C PHE A 451 21.45 -5.61 1.25
N GLN A 452 20.16 -5.28 1.26
CA GLN A 452 19.31 -5.44 2.44
C GLN A 452 19.21 -6.91 2.86
N THR A 453 18.98 -7.83 1.92
CA THR A 453 18.92 -9.28 2.22
C THR A 453 20.24 -9.78 2.79
N LEU A 454 21.36 -9.37 2.18
CA LEU A 454 22.70 -9.72 2.65
C LEU A 454 22.96 -9.24 4.08
N SER A 455 22.49 -8.04 4.43
CA SER A 455 22.65 -7.50 5.79
C SER A 455 21.79 -8.18 6.86
N LEU A 456 20.75 -8.94 6.49
CA LEU A 456 19.94 -9.68 7.46
C LEU A 456 20.61 -10.96 7.96
N ILE A 457 21.45 -11.59 7.12
CA ILE A 457 22.01 -12.92 7.40
C ILE A 457 22.83 -12.94 8.68
N GLY A 458 23.80 -12.02 8.81
CA GLY A 458 24.69 -11.97 9.98
C GLY A 458 23.95 -11.74 11.31
N PRO A 459 23.14 -10.67 11.41
CA PRO A 459 22.31 -10.41 12.60
C PRO A 459 21.38 -11.56 12.93
N LEU A 460 20.72 -12.16 11.93
CA LEU A 460 19.81 -13.30 12.15
C LEU A 460 20.54 -14.50 12.75
N LEU A 461 21.72 -14.84 12.21
CA LEU A 461 22.55 -15.91 12.76
C LEU A 461 23.03 -15.62 14.18
N ASN A 462 23.30 -14.36 14.51
CA ASN A 462 23.70 -13.96 15.87
C ASN A 462 22.51 -13.99 16.84
N PHE A 463 21.33 -13.53 16.39
CA PHE A 463 20.10 -13.52 17.17
C PHE A 463 19.66 -14.95 17.52
N ILE A 464 19.70 -15.88 16.57
CA ILE A 464 19.33 -17.29 16.81
C ILE A 464 20.30 -17.99 17.80
N LYS A 465 21.58 -17.57 17.86
CA LYS A 465 22.60 -18.18 18.74
C LYS A 465 22.53 -17.73 20.19
N ARG A 466 21.75 -16.70 20.50
CA ARG A 466 21.68 -16.08 21.83
C ARG A 466 20.68 -16.84 22.71
N ALA A 467 21.09 -17.22 23.93
CA ALA A 467 20.26 -18.02 24.85
C ALA A 467 18.95 -17.31 25.23
N ASP A 468 19.00 -16.00 25.44
CA ASP A 468 17.88 -15.10 25.72
C ASP A 468 16.92 -14.93 24.53
N SER A 469 17.44 -15.04 23.32
CA SER A 469 16.64 -14.99 22.09
C SER A 469 16.04 -16.36 21.77
N TYR A 470 16.73 -17.45 22.09
CA TYR A 470 16.22 -18.82 21.96
C TYR A 470 15.05 -19.07 22.92
N GLU A 471 15.17 -18.66 24.18
CA GLU A 471 14.08 -18.74 25.18
C GLU A 471 12.90 -17.85 24.79
N PHE A 472 13.17 -16.64 24.28
CA PHE A 472 12.12 -15.75 23.76
C PHE A 472 11.45 -16.29 22.49
N ILE A 473 12.19 -16.88 21.56
CA ILE A 473 11.63 -17.54 20.37
C ILE A 473 10.81 -18.76 20.78
N ILE A 474 11.27 -19.57 21.74
CA ILE A 474 10.52 -20.72 22.26
C ILE A 474 9.26 -20.25 22.97
N ASN A 475 9.35 -19.29 23.89
CA ASN A 475 8.18 -18.74 24.59
C ASN A 475 7.19 -18.08 23.63
N ALA A 476 7.69 -17.38 22.61
CA ALA A 476 6.86 -16.88 21.51
C ALA A 476 6.26 -18.05 20.71
N THR A 477 7.01 -19.10 20.40
CA THR A 477 6.54 -20.31 19.66
C THR A 477 5.55 -21.15 20.47
N GLU A 478 5.69 -21.16 21.79
CA GLU A 478 4.83 -21.85 22.75
C GLU A 478 3.55 -21.03 22.97
N SER A 479 3.65 -19.70 23.02
CA SER A 479 2.51 -18.78 22.91
C SER A 479 1.82 -18.85 21.55
N LEU A 480 2.57 -19.04 20.45
CA LEU A 480 2.03 -19.28 19.10
C LEU A 480 1.27 -20.62 19.01
N ARG A 481 1.55 -21.58 19.92
CA ARG A 481 0.89 -22.89 19.95
C ARG A 481 -0.47 -22.86 20.66
N ASN A 482 -0.67 -21.94 21.61
CA ASN A 482 -1.80 -21.97 22.55
C ASN A 482 -2.66 -20.67 22.56
N THR A 483 -2.47 -19.71 21.64
CA THR A 483 -3.17 -18.40 21.75
C THR A 483 -3.72 -17.83 20.43
N SER A 484 -4.69 -16.91 20.54
CA SER A 484 -5.48 -16.33 19.44
C SER A 484 -4.65 -15.63 18.35
N SER A 485 -5.16 -15.56 17.11
CA SER A 485 -4.49 -14.98 15.93
C SER A 485 -3.99 -13.53 16.12
N ASP A 486 -4.67 -12.74 16.93
CA ASP A 486 -4.27 -11.35 17.20
C ASP A 486 -3.04 -11.27 18.13
N GLN A 487 -2.88 -12.24 19.02
CA GLN A 487 -1.68 -12.36 19.87
C GLN A 487 -0.48 -12.88 19.07
N ILE A 488 -0.70 -13.80 18.12
CA ILE A 488 0.33 -14.27 17.17
C ILE A 488 0.98 -13.11 16.41
N ALA A 489 0.15 -12.21 15.84
CA ALA A 489 0.64 -11.04 15.12
C ALA A 489 1.41 -10.08 16.03
N SER A 490 0.95 -9.87 17.26
CA SER A 490 1.64 -9.02 18.25
C SER A 490 2.99 -9.60 18.66
N SER A 491 3.07 -10.92 18.90
CA SER A 491 4.32 -11.60 19.28
C SER A 491 5.33 -11.59 18.14
N ILE A 492 4.91 -11.82 16.90
CA ILE A 492 5.81 -11.71 15.73
C ILE A 492 6.29 -10.27 15.56
N THR A 493 5.40 -9.29 15.73
CA THR A 493 5.76 -7.86 15.66
C THR A 493 6.75 -7.50 16.77
N GLU A 494 6.57 -8.03 17.98
CA GLU A 494 7.46 -7.83 19.11
C GLU A 494 8.83 -8.52 18.88
N VAL A 495 8.84 -9.73 18.34
CA VAL A 495 10.07 -10.44 17.94
C VAL A 495 10.82 -9.67 16.87
N MET A 496 10.12 -9.19 15.84
CA MET A 496 10.73 -8.38 14.79
C MET A 496 11.22 -7.04 15.34
N ALA A 497 10.47 -6.37 16.20
CA ALA A 497 10.89 -5.11 16.82
C ALA A 497 12.15 -5.32 17.69
N LYS A 498 12.20 -6.38 18.49
CA LYS A 498 13.37 -6.75 19.29
C LYS A 498 14.57 -7.05 18.39
N PHE A 499 14.39 -7.87 17.35
CA PHE A 499 15.45 -8.17 16.37
C PHE A 499 15.98 -6.92 15.66
N MET A 500 15.09 -6.03 15.22
CA MET A 500 15.47 -4.80 14.51
C MET A 500 16.14 -3.76 15.45
N SER A 501 15.92 -3.87 16.76
CA SER A 501 16.56 -3.04 17.77
C SER A 501 17.97 -3.52 18.17
N GLU A 502 18.41 -4.70 17.70
CA GLU A 502 19.73 -5.23 18.05
C GLU A 502 20.86 -4.39 17.42
N PRO A 503 21.94 -4.06 18.18
CA PRO A 503 23.07 -3.30 17.66
C PRO A 503 23.73 -3.95 16.43
N THR A 504 23.77 -5.28 16.37
CA THR A 504 24.33 -6.02 15.23
C THR A 504 23.48 -5.84 13.97
N PHE A 505 22.15 -5.83 14.11
CA PHE A 505 21.22 -5.54 13.03
C PHE A 505 21.44 -4.12 12.49
N LEU A 506 21.44 -3.12 13.39
CA LEU A 506 21.62 -1.72 13.01
C LEU A 506 22.97 -1.48 12.32
N LEU A 507 24.06 -2.07 12.83
CA LEU A 507 25.38 -1.94 12.24
C LEU A 507 25.48 -2.62 10.86
N SER A 508 24.93 -3.83 10.73
CA SER A 508 24.89 -4.56 9.45
C SER A 508 24.10 -3.79 8.39
N MET A 509 22.94 -3.23 8.78
CA MET A 509 22.13 -2.37 7.91
C MET A 509 22.87 -1.08 7.53
N ALA A 510 23.55 -0.44 8.49
CA ALA A 510 24.36 0.75 8.20
C ALA A 510 25.45 0.47 7.15
N ILE A 511 26.19 -0.64 7.29
CA ILE A 511 27.21 -1.08 6.33
C ILE A 511 26.57 -1.31 4.94
N SER A 512 25.42 -1.98 4.90
CA SER A 512 24.65 -2.22 3.69
C SER A 512 24.34 -0.93 2.92
N TYR A 513 23.86 0.10 3.62
CA TYR A 513 23.57 1.40 3.00
C TYR A 513 24.83 2.09 2.44
N TYR A 514 25.98 1.98 3.11
CA TYR A 514 27.26 2.45 2.54
C TYR A 514 27.64 1.69 1.27
N LEU A 515 27.44 0.37 1.22
CA LEU A 515 27.71 -0.45 0.04
C LEU A 515 26.77 -0.10 -1.13
N ILE A 516 25.50 0.22 -0.85
CA ILE A 516 24.54 0.72 -1.86
C ILE A 516 25.06 2.02 -2.48
N ILE A 517 25.45 3.00 -1.65
CA ILE A 517 26.03 4.27 -2.13
C ILE A 517 27.29 4.01 -2.96
N GLY A 518 28.19 3.16 -2.47
CA GLY A 518 29.42 2.75 -3.17
C GLY A 518 29.14 2.10 -4.53
N THR A 519 28.08 1.30 -4.62
CA THR A 519 27.64 0.66 -5.86
C THR A 519 27.19 1.68 -6.90
N TYR A 520 26.41 2.70 -6.51
CA TYR A 520 26.03 3.78 -7.42
C TYR A 520 27.23 4.60 -7.87
N ILE A 521 28.16 4.90 -6.97
CA ILE A 521 29.42 5.59 -7.30
C ILE A 521 30.21 4.76 -8.32
N PHE A 522 30.34 3.45 -8.12
CA PHE A 522 31.01 2.54 -9.03
C PHE A 522 30.33 2.49 -10.40
N ILE A 523 29.01 2.33 -10.45
CA ILE A 523 28.23 2.31 -11.70
C ILE A 523 28.47 3.62 -12.47
N VAL A 524 28.33 4.77 -11.82
CA VAL A 524 28.49 6.07 -12.50
C VAL A 524 29.92 6.31 -12.95
N SER A 525 30.90 6.06 -12.10
CA SER A 525 32.30 6.39 -12.39
C SER A 525 33.00 5.37 -13.30
N LYS A 526 32.74 4.06 -13.14
CA LYS A 526 33.46 2.99 -13.86
C LYS A 526 32.66 2.44 -15.04
N ILE A 527 31.36 2.18 -14.86
CA ILE A 527 30.52 1.59 -15.91
C ILE A 527 30.07 2.66 -16.91
N GLU A 528 29.43 3.73 -16.41
CA GLU A 528 28.95 4.82 -17.27
C GLU A 528 30.06 5.81 -17.65
N LYS A 529 31.18 5.79 -16.91
CA LYS A 529 32.32 6.70 -17.10
C LYS A 529 31.91 8.18 -17.00
N ASN A 530 30.90 8.48 -16.19
CA ASN A 530 30.38 9.83 -15.94
C ASN A 530 31.06 10.44 -14.71
N LYS A 531 31.03 11.78 -14.61
CA LYS A 531 31.53 12.49 -13.42
C LYS A 531 30.58 12.24 -12.24
N LEU A 532 31.12 12.16 -11.01
CA LEU A 532 30.30 12.01 -9.80
C LEU A 532 29.35 13.18 -9.57
N SER A 533 29.66 14.36 -10.13
CA SER A 533 28.73 15.50 -10.14
C SER A 533 27.39 15.16 -10.77
N THR A 534 27.31 14.17 -11.66
CA THR A 534 26.05 13.72 -12.28
C THR A 534 25.11 12.99 -11.33
N LEU A 535 25.59 12.58 -10.15
CA LEU A 535 24.78 12.10 -9.03
C LEU A 535 24.29 13.26 -8.13
N GLY A 536 24.59 14.51 -8.47
CA GLY A 536 24.31 15.66 -7.61
C GLY A 536 25.31 15.81 -6.44
N PHE A 537 26.44 15.11 -6.48
CA PHE A 537 27.52 15.38 -5.54
C PHE A 537 28.17 16.73 -5.87
N PRO A 538 28.33 17.62 -4.88
CA PRO A 538 28.83 18.97 -5.12
C PRO A 538 30.21 18.91 -5.79
N HIS A 539 30.34 19.57 -6.94
CA HIS A 539 31.64 19.92 -7.51
C HIS A 539 31.72 21.44 -7.66
N SER A 540 32.86 21.97 -7.22
CA SER A 540 33.24 23.35 -7.50
C SER A 540 33.25 23.54 -9.02
N GLY A 541 32.65 24.63 -9.52
CA GLY A 541 32.87 25.05 -10.90
C GLY A 541 34.36 25.11 -11.22
N SER A 542 34.72 24.82 -12.48
CA SER A 542 36.01 25.02 -13.16
C SER A 542 37.34 24.68 -12.43
N SER A 543 37.35 24.14 -11.22
CA SER A 543 38.56 23.74 -10.49
C SER A 543 38.33 22.43 -9.70
N PRO A 544 39.30 21.50 -9.64
CA PRO A 544 39.07 20.09 -9.27
C PRO A 544 39.01 19.82 -7.77
N SER A 545 38.86 20.85 -6.92
CA SER A 545 38.93 20.69 -5.47
C SER A 545 37.53 20.50 -4.85
N PHE A 546 37.30 19.30 -4.30
CA PHE A 546 36.21 19.02 -3.36
C PHE A 546 36.37 19.89 -2.12
N SER A 547 35.57 20.96 -1.99
CA SER A 547 35.61 21.81 -0.80
C SER A 547 34.78 21.17 0.31
N LEU A 548 35.46 20.45 1.21
CA LEU A 548 34.86 19.86 2.42
C LEU A 548 34.02 20.89 3.20
N LYS A 549 34.48 22.14 3.26
CA LYS A 549 33.75 23.26 3.89
C LYS A 549 32.37 23.49 3.26
N LYS A 550 32.25 23.49 1.92
CA LYS A 550 30.96 23.65 1.24
C LYS A 550 30.05 22.44 1.44
N ALA A 551 30.61 21.23 1.41
CA ALA A 551 29.88 20.01 1.69
C ALA A 551 29.29 20.01 3.11
N LEU A 552 30.09 20.37 4.12
CA LEU A 552 29.64 20.51 5.51
C LEU A 552 28.57 21.60 5.67
N GLN A 553 28.71 22.73 4.97
CA GLN A 553 27.67 23.78 4.98
C GLN A 553 26.35 23.32 4.36
N SER A 554 26.38 22.61 3.23
CA SER A 554 25.17 22.02 2.62
C SER A 554 24.54 21.00 3.56
N TYR A 555 25.35 20.12 4.14
CA TYR A 555 24.88 19.09 5.07
C TYR A 555 24.26 19.72 6.33
N GLY A 556 24.90 20.72 6.95
CA GLY A 556 24.37 21.42 8.11
C GLY A 556 23.06 22.18 7.83
N ARG A 557 22.94 22.81 6.65
CA ARG A 557 21.67 23.41 6.21
C ARG A 557 20.57 22.36 6.04
N GLY A 558 20.94 21.18 5.55
CA GLY A 558 20.04 20.05 5.38
C GLY A 558 19.54 19.53 6.72
N LEU A 559 20.45 19.30 7.68
CA LEU A 559 20.09 18.90 9.04
C LEU A 559 19.09 19.88 9.66
N LEU A 560 19.36 21.19 9.57
CA LEU A 560 18.45 22.21 10.07
C LEU A 560 17.09 22.19 9.36
N LEU A 561 17.07 22.04 8.04
CA LEU A 561 15.85 21.96 7.25
C LEU A 561 14.99 20.76 7.68
N GLY A 562 15.56 19.56 7.66
CA GLY A 562 14.86 18.33 8.04
C GLY A 562 14.31 18.38 9.46
N PHE A 563 15.17 18.76 10.40
CA PHE A 563 14.79 18.94 11.81
C PHE A 563 13.66 19.96 11.98
N SER A 564 13.75 21.12 11.32
CA SER A 564 12.72 22.17 11.42
C SER A 564 11.37 21.71 10.90
N MET A 565 11.33 20.92 9.82
CA MET A 565 10.09 20.46 9.25
C MET A 565 9.41 19.41 10.15
N ILE A 566 10.16 18.42 10.65
CA ILE A 566 9.57 17.39 11.53
C ILE A 566 9.18 17.97 12.90
N VAL A 567 9.95 18.92 13.45
CA VAL A 567 9.54 19.64 14.66
C VAL A 567 8.27 20.45 14.42
N SER A 568 8.10 21.05 13.24
CA SER A 568 6.85 21.75 12.89
C SER A 568 5.65 20.80 12.86
N VAL A 569 5.82 19.58 12.34
CA VAL A 569 4.79 18.52 12.37
C VAL A 569 4.47 18.17 13.82
N TYR A 570 5.49 17.94 14.65
CA TYR A 570 5.30 17.61 16.06
C TYR A 570 4.57 18.71 16.84
N LEU A 571 4.93 19.98 16.63
CA LEU A 571 4.26 21.12 17.25
C LEU A 571 2.79 21.25 16.80
N LEU A 572 2.49 20.93 15.53
CA LEU A 572 1.10 20.85 15.05
C LEU A 572 0.32 19.74 15.76
N LEU A 573 0.93 18.56 15.94
CA LEU A 573 0.30 17.45 16.67
C LEU A 573 0.11 17.77 18.16
N LEU A 574 1.07 18.45 18.79
CA LEU A 574 0.96 18.91 20.17
C LEU A 574 -0.15 19.95 20.34
N SER A 575 -0.15 20.99 19.51
CA SER A 575 -1.14 22.08 19.60
C SER A 575 -2.57 21.65 19.26
N SER A 576 -2.72 20.59 18.44
CA SER A 576 -4.01 19.95 18.16
C SER A 576 -4.41 18.87 19.17
N GLY A 577 -3.62 18.67 20.23
CA GLY A 577 -3.89 17.72 21.31
C GLY A 577 -3.82 16.24 20.90
N GLN A 578 -3.18 15.93 19.77
CA GLN A 578 -3.09 14.57 19.20
C GLN A 578 -2.00 13.73 19.88
N VAL A 579 -0.95 14.38 20.38
CA VAL A 579 0.18 13.73 21.06
C VAL A 579 0.45 14.40 22.41
N ARG A 580 1.00 13.63 23.36
CA ARG A 580 1.39 14.11 24.69
C ARG A 580 2.77 13.56 25.03
N PRO A 581 3.76 14.43 25.33
CA PRO A 581 5.03 13.99 25.88
C PRO A 581 4.82 13.69 27.36
N ILE A 582 5.10 12.45 27.78
CA ILE A 582 4.89 12.00 29.16
C ILE A 582 6.18 12.16 29.98
N GLY A 583 7.34 12.17 29.33
CA GLY A 583 8.61 12.43 29.98
C GLY A 583 9.82 12.16 29.09
N ILE A 584 10.98 12.11 29.73
CA ILE A 584 12.24 11.67 29.14
C ILE A 584 12.42 10.20 29.54
N GLN A 585 12.49 9.29 28.57
CA GLN A 585 12.61 7.84 28.83
C GLN A 585 14.04 7.31 28.69
N MET A 586 14.95 8.08 28.10
CA MET A 586 16.30 7.61 27.77
C MET A 586 17.11 7.21 29.01
N GLN A 587 17.54 5.94 29.03
CA GLN A 587 18.37 5.40 30.11
C GLN A 587 19.86 5.40 29.73
N LYS A 588 20.76 5.38 30.74
CA LYS A 588 22.22 5.36 30.49
C LYS A 588 22.65 4.14 29.67
N GLN A 589 21.99 3.00 29.86
CA GLN A 589 22.25 1.75 29.16
C GLN A 589 21.91 1.84 27.65
N GLU A 590 21.01 2.75 27.27
CA GLU A 590 20.57 2.94 25.89
C GLU A 590 21.44 3.92 25.10
N LEU A 591 22.39 4.61 25.74
CA LEU A 591 23.28 5.56 25.08
C LEU A 591 24.05 4.91 23.92
N GLY A 592 24.55 3.69 24.10
CA GLY A 592 25.24 2.95 23.04
C GLY A 592 24.33 2.70 21.83
N LEU A 593 23.07 2.32 22.09
CA LEU A 593 22.08 2.06 21.04
C LEU A 593 21.66 3.36 20.33
N PHE A 594 21.52 4.46 21.06
CA PHE A 594 21.24 5.79 20.50
C PHE A 594 22.33 6.23 19.50
N PHE A 595 23.61 6.05 19.84
CA PHE A 595 24.71 6.33 18.90
C PHE A 595 24.74 5.36 17.72
N ALA A 596 24.35 4.09 17.91
CA ALA A 596 24.21 3.14 16.81
C ALA A 596 23.12 3.57 15.82
N TYR A 597 21.99 4.11 16.30
CA TYR A 597 20.96 4.69 15.44
C TYR A 597 21.48 5.88 14.61
N ILE A 598 22.30 6.77 15.18
CA ILE A 598 22.92 7.87 14.41
C ILE A 598 23.74 7.29 13.23
N MET A 599 24.52 6.24 13.49
CA MET A 599 25.33 5.59 12.44
C MET A 599 24.50 4.87 11.38
N MET A 600 23.24 4.54 11.69
CA MET A 600 22.29 3.92 10.77
C MET A 600 21.52 4.95 9.93
N TRP A 601 20.97 6.00 10.56
CA TRP A 601 20.13 7.00 9.88
C TRP A 601 20.90 7.86 8.87
N ILE A 602 22.19 8.12 9.10
CA ILE A 602 23.05 8.87 8.17
C ILE A 602 23.15 8.17 6.81
N PRO A 603 23.66 6.92 6.71
CA PRO A 603 23.77 6.24 5.44
C PRO A 603 22.42 5.80 4.88
N GLN A 604 21.41 5.49 5.72
CA GLN A 604 20.07 5.10 5.24
C GLN A 604 19.41 6.23 4.45
N GLY A 605 19.25 7.42 5.06
CA GLY A 605 18.70 8.58 4.36
C GLY A 605 19.53 8.98 3.14
N ALA A 606 20.86 8.89 3.23
CA ALA A 606 21.73 9.18 2.09
C ALA A 606 21.60 8.16 0.93
N ALA A 607 21.47 6.87 1.21
CA ALA A 607 21.37 5.83 0.20
C ALA A 607 20.07 5.97 -0.61
N GLU A 608 18.96 6.25 0.06
CA GLU A 608 17.66 6.48 -0.59
C GLU A 608 17.67 7.71 -1.48
N GLU A 609 18.28 8.81 -1.03
CA GLU A 609 18.41 10.03 -1.84
C GLU A 609 19.39 9.88 -3.01
N VAL A 610 20.52 9.18 -2.82
CA VAL A 610 21.45 8.85 -3.90
C VAL A 610 20.77 7.98 -4.96
N MET A 611 19.98 7.00 -4.54
CA MET A 611 19.21 6.14 -5.43
C MET A 611 18.16 6.92 -6.22
N MET A 612 17.31 7.68 -5.53
CA MET A 612 16.15 8.34 -6.16
C MET A 612 16.52 9.64 -6.87
N ARG A 613 17.25 10.55 -6.21
CA ARG A 613 17.53 11.90 -6.72
C ARG A 613 18.89 11.94 -7.42
N GLY A 614 19.87 11.21 -6.92
CA GLY A 614 21.19 11.15 -7.55
C GLY A 614 21.19 10.30 -8.82
N TYR A 615 20.63 9.09 -8.77
CA TYR A 615 20.71 8.14 -9.86
C TYR A 615 19.48 8.17 -10.79
N MET A 616 18.28 7.95 -10.24
CA MET A 616 17.07 7.77 -11.04
C MET A 616 16.57 9.08 -11.69
N MET A 617 16.51 10.19 -10.93
CA MET A 617 15.98 11.47 -11.41
C MET A 617 16.72 12.03 -12.65
N PRO A 618 18.07 12.12 -12.71
CA PRO A 618 18.75 12.72 -13.86
C PRO A 618 18.59 11.90 -15.15
N ARG A 619 18.57 10.58 -15.02
CA ARG A 619 18.35 9.63 -16.13
C ARG A 619 16.92 9.72 -16.67
N THR A 620 15.96 9.82 -15.77
CA THR A 620 14.55 9.97 -16.12
C THR A 620 14.30 11.34 -16.77
N SER A 621 14.92 12.41 -16.26
CA SER A 621 14.79 13.77 -16.79
C SER A 621 15.35 13.89 -18.19
N ALA A 622 16.49 13.26 -18.47
CA ALA A 622 17.10 13.25 -19.79
C ALA A 622 16.16 12.72 -20.89
N ARG A 623 15.18 11.88 -20.53
CA ARG A 623 14.22 11.29 -21.48
C ARG A 623 12.83 11.91 -21.43
N PHE A 624 12.26 12.04 -20.25
CA PHE A 624 10.85 12.44 -20.06
C PHE A 624 10.69 13.90 -19.61
N GLY A 625 11.81 14.59 -19.36
CA GLY A 625 11.83 15.95 -18.82
C GLY A 625 11.77 15.99 -17.30
N VAL A 626 12.13 17.14 -16.75
CA VAL A 626 12.22 17.36 -15.29
C VAL A 626 10.90 17.08 -14.55
N PRO A 627 9.71 17.53 -15.02
CA PRO A 627 8.47 17.28 -14.29
C PRO A 627 8.14 15.79 -14.14
N ALA A 628 8.30 15.02 -15.22
CA ALA A 628 8.12 13.57 -15.18
C ALA A 628 9.16 12.90 -14.28
N ALA A 629 10.41 13.36 -14.29
CA ALA A 629 11.45 12.83 -13.42
C ALA A 629 11.14 13.03 -11.92
N VAL A 630 10.67 14.23 -11.54
CA VAL A 630 10.25 14.54 -10.17
C VAL A 630 9.07 13.67 -9.76
N PHE A 631 8.05 13.56 -10.60
CA PHE A 631 6.88 12.72 -10.31
C PHE A 631 7.27 11.25 -10.13
N LEU A 632 8.05 10.70 -11.07
CA LEU A 632 8.43 9.28 -11.04
C LEU A 632 9.38 8.94 -9.90
N SER A 633 10.38 9.77 -9.61
CA SER A 633 11.25 9.51 -8.45
C SER A 633 10.47 9.56 -7.14
N SER A 634 9.48 10.46 -7.04
CA SER A 634 8.69 10.62 -5.82
C SER A 634 7.68 9.49 -5.62
N MET A 635 7.05 9.06 -6.70
CA MET A 635 6.17 7.90 -6.70
C MET A 635 6.95 6.65 -6.29
N PHE A 636 8.07 6.34 -6.95
CA PHE A 636 8.89 5.17 -6.60
C PHE A 636 9.42 5.21 -5.17
N PHE A 637 9.80 6.38 -4.66
CA PHE A 637 10.18 6.55 -3.25
C PHE A 637 9.05 6.14 -2.30
N SER A 638 7.84 6.64 -2.51
CA SER A 638 6.69 6.25 -1.71
C SER A 638 6.38 4.76 -1.84
N LEU A 639 6.49 4.20 -3.04
CA LEU A 639 6.27 2.77 -3.28
C LEU A 639 7.28 1.86 -2.60
N LEU A 640 8.48 2.32 -2.24
CA LEU A 640 9.41 1.48 -1.45
C LEU A 640 8.89 1.17 -0.04
N HIS A 641 7.96 1.96 0.46
CA HIS A 641 7.45 1.86 1.83
C HIS A 641 6.14 1.06 1.90
N PHE A 642 5.69 0.48 0.78
CA PHE A 642 4.39 -0.20 0.68
C PHE A 642 4.25 -1.38 1.66
N ALA A 643 5.36 -2.05 1.96
CA ALA A 643 5.39 -3.23 2.82
C ALA A 643 5.49 -2.89 4.31
N ASN A 644 5.58 -1.59 4.65
CA ASN A 644 5.72 -1.16 6.02
C ASN A 644 4.37 -1.17 6.74
N THR A 645 4.41 -1.47 8.05
CA THR A 645 3.24 -1.49 8.91
C THR A 645 2.52 -0.14 8.91
N GLY A 646 1.20 -0.15 8.70
CA GLY A 646 0.38 1.07 8.71
C GLY A 646 0.39 1.89 7.42
N PHE A 647 1.06 1.42 6.34
CA PHE A 647 1.10 2.15 5.07
C PHE A 647 -0.31 2.41 4.51
N SER A 648 -0.75 3.67 4.57
CA SER A 648 -2.09 4.11 4.18
C SER A 648 -2.07 5.01 2.95
N PHE A 649 -3.23 5.26 2.31
CA PHE A 649 -3.27 6.10 1.10
C PHE A 649 -2.76 7.52 1.39
N LEU A 650 -3.03 8.00 2.60
CA LEU A 650 -2.50 9.26 3.08
C LEU A 650 -0.97 9.20 3.26
N ALA A 651 -0.43 8.09 3.77
CA ALA A 651 1.02 7.85 3.81
C ALA A 651 1.64 7.85 2.41
N PHE A 652 1.01 7.20 1.43
CA PHE A 652 1.45 7.22 0.03
C PHE A 652 1.55 8.66 -0.51
N VAL A 653 0.47 9.44 -0.34
CA VAL A 653 0.42 10.83 -0.80
C VAL A 653 1.46 11.69 -0.08
N ASN A 654 1.59 11.55 1.23
CA ASN A 654 2.53 12.32 2.04
C ASN A 654 4.00 12.02 1.68
N LEU A 655 4.37 10.75 1.56
CA LEU A 655 5.70 10.37 1.12
C LEU A 655 5.97 10.89 -0.29
N MET A 656 4.99 10.87 -1.19
CA MET A 656 5.15 11.46 -2.52
C MET A 656 5.34 12.99 -2.45
N LEU A 657 4.66 13.70 -1.53
CA LEU A 657 4.81 15.14 -1.32
C LEU A 657 6.19 15.50 -0.75
N ILE A 658 6.63 14.82 0.32
CA ILE A 658 7.98 14.98 0.89
C ILE A 658 9.02 14.68 -0.19
N ALA A 659 8.80 13.60 -0.94
CA ALA A 659 9.73 13.17 -1.95
C ALA A 659 9.85 14.17 -3.11
N ALA A 660 8.73 14.78 -3.52
CA ALA A 660 8.69 15.83 -4.51
C ALA A 660 9.35 17.11 -3.99
N PHE A 661 9.15 17.45 -2.70
CA PHE A 661 9.84 18.56 -2.07
C PHE A 661 11.37 18.39 -2.14
N PHE A 662 11.91 17.24 -1.74
CA PHE A 662 13.36 16.97 -1.84
C PHE A 662 13.86 16.96 -3.29
N ALA A 663 13.08 16.42 -4.23
CA ALA A 663 13.44 16.49 -5.65
C ALA A 663 13.51 17.95 -6.15
N LEU A 664 12.52 18.78 -5.84
CA LEU A 664 12.53 20.20 -6.22
C LEU A 664 13.64 20.98 -5.52
N PHE A 665 13.91 20.67 -4.24
CA PHE A 665 14.95 21.33 -3.46
C PHE A 665 16.35 21.01 -4.00
N SER A 666 16.63 19.74 -4.32
CA SER A 666 17.89 19.32 -4.93
C SER A 666 18.09 19.89 -6.34
N LEU A 667 17.02 20.06 -7.13
CA LEU A 667 17.07 20.78 -8.41
C LEU A 667 17.40 22.27 -8.21
N LYS A 668 16.92 22.87 -7.12
CA LYS A 668 17.17 24.28 -6.79
C LYS A 668 18.59 24.52 -6.29
N THR A 669 19.13 23.63 -5.45
CA THR A 669 20.51 23.74 -4.93
C THR A 669 21.54 23.24 -5.93
N GLY A 670 21.14 22.36 -6.86
CA GLY A 670 22.04 21.71 -7.82
C GLY A 670 22.87 20.59 -7.20
N GLU A 671 22.50 20.10 -6.01
CA GLU A 671 23.19 19.07 -5.27
C GLU A 671 22.24 18.26 -4.38
N ILE A 672 22.68 17.10 -3.88
CA ILE A 672 21.86 16.21 -3.04
C ILE A 672 22.29 16.12 -1.57
N TYR A 673 23.42 16.69 -1.16
CA TYR A 673 23.89 16.59 0.24
C TYR A 673 22.90 17.24 1.20
N THR A 674 22.30 18.36 0.81
CA THR A 674 21.31 19.04 1.65
C THR A 674 20.08 18.16 1.88
N VAL A 675 19.61 17.43 0.86
CA VAL A 675 18.43 16.55 1.01
C VAL A 675 18.78 15.23 1.71
N CYS A 676 19.97 14.67 1.51
CA CYS A 676 20.44 13.53 2.30
C CYS A 676 20.44 13.85 3.80
N ALA A 677 20.99 15.01 4.16
CA ALA A 677 21.04 15.45 5.55
C ALA A 677 19.65 15.80 6.11
N ALA A 678 18.78 16.43 5.32
CA ALA A 678 17.41 16.72 5.73
C ALA A 678 16.62 15.44 6.00
N HIS A 679 16.78 14.42 5.16
CA HIS A 679 16.16 13.12 5.36
C HIS A 679 16.68 12.44 6.63
N THR A 680 18.00 12.37 6.82
CA THR A 680 18.60 11.84 8.05
C THR A 680 18.07 12.55 9.30
N ALA A 681 18.04 13.88 9.31
CA ALA A 681 17.56 14.66 10.45
C ALA A 681 16.07 14.44 10.72
N TRP A 682 15.25 14.30 9.66
CA TRP A 682 13.83 13.99 9.78
C TRP A 682 13.62 12.66 10.52
N ASN A 683 14.21 11.58 10.01
CA ASN A 683 14.01 10.24 10.55
C ASN A 683 14.56 10.11 11.97
N PHE A 684 15.79 10.59 12.19
CA PHE A 684 16.43 10.54 13.51
C PHE A 684 15.66 11.35 14.55
N ALA A 685 15.18 12.55 14.19
CA ALA A 685 14.40 13.35 15.12
C ALA A 685 13.03 12.74 15.39
N GLN A 686 12.33 12.24 14.38
CA GLN A 686 11.04 11.56 14.56
C GLN A 686 11.15 10.35 15.48
N GLY A 687 12.09 9.44 15.18
CA GLY A 687 12.26 8.19 15.93
C GLY A 687 12.96 8.36 17.26
N ASN A 688 14.20 8.86 17.26
CA ASN A 688 15.08 8.81 18.43
C ASN A 688 15.05 10.08 19.29
N ILE A 689 14.56 11.21 18.78
CA ILE A 689 14.39 12.41 19.63
C ILE A 689 12.97 12.47 20.17
N LEU A 690 11.98 12.38 19.29
CA LEU A 690 10.56 12.58 19.61
C LEU A 690 9.85 11.30 20.05
N GLY A 691 10.42 10.11 19.83
CA GLY A 691 9.83 8.85 20.27
C GLY A 691 8.59 8.43 19.47
N MET A 692 8.51 8.78 18.19
CA MET A 692 7.39 8.42 17.30
C MET A 692 7.82 7.40 16.25
N SER A 693 6.90 6.54 15.81
CA SER A 693 7.16 5.56 14.74
C SER A 693 7.61 6.25 13.45
N VAL A 694 8.60 5.66 12.76
CA VAL A 694 9.15 6.16 11.49
C VAL A 694 8.71 5.24 10.36
N SER A 695 7.77 5.70 9.53
CA SER A 695 7.18 4.94 8.43
C SER A 695 6.82 3.50 8.80
N GLY A 696 6.16 3.28 9.95
CA GLY A 696 5.74 1.96 10.43
C GLY A 696 6.79 1.16 11.20
N GLY A 697 8.02 1.66 11.30
CA GLY A 697 9.06 1.09 12.14
C GLY A 697 8.92 1.51 13.61
N VAL A 698 9.25 0.59 14.52
CA VAL A 698 9.35 0.87 15.96
C VAL A 698 10.78 1.33 16.25
N GLY A 699 10.97 2.63 16.53
CA GLY A 699 12.26 3.14 17.00
C GLY A 699 12.45 2.84 18.48
N SER A 700 13.60 2.29 18.87
CA SER A 700 14.01 2.13 20.27
C SER A 700 15.06 3.17 20.66
N ALA A 701 15.37 3.29 21.96
CA ALA A 701 16.30 4.29 22.51
C ALA A 701 15.96 5.72 22.04
N SER A 702 14.78 6.21 22.42
CA SER A 702 14.36 7.58 22.14
C SER A 702 14.47 8.48 23.37
N VAL A 703 14.68 9.78 23.15
CA VAL A 703 14.84 10.75 24.23
C VAL A 703 13.50 11.01 24.91
N LEU A 704 12.48 11.40 24.14
CA LEU A 704 11.14 11.65 24.65
C LEU A 704 10.29 10.38 24.58
N ASP A 705 9.44 10.18 25.59
CA ASP A 705 8.29 9.29 25.50
C ASP A 705 7.07 10.11 25.04
N THR A 706 6.77 10.04 23.75
CA THR A 706 5.58 10.66 23.18
C THR A 706 4.52 9.58 22.98
N GLN A 707 3.38 9.74 23.64
CA GLN A 707 2.22 8.89 23.42
C GLN A 707 1.12 9.63 22.66
N TYR A 708 0.32 8.87 21.93
CA TYR A 708 -0.90 9.39 21.31
C TYR A 708 -1.96 9.64 22.39
N SER A 709 -2.68 10.75 22.29
CA SER A 709 -3.82 11.03 23.18
C SER A 709 -4.89 9.95 23.02
N PRO A 710 -5.68 9.61 24.07
CA PRO A 710 -6.82 8.69 23.94
C PRO A 710 -7.87 9.14 22.91
N SER A 711 -7.96 10.45 22.66
CA SER A 711 -8.82 11.07 21.66
C SER A 711 -8.11 11.36 20.33
N ALA A 712 -6.92 10.82 20.12
CA ALA A 712 -6.15 11.04 18.90
C ALA A 712 -6.87 10.39 17.71
N MET A 713 -6.79 11.06 16.56
CA MET A 713 -7.37 10.56 15.32
C MET A 713 -6.25 10.10 14.39
N ASP A 714 -6.31 8.86 13.93
CA ASP A 714 -5.34 8.28 13.00
C ASP A 714 -5.15 9.10 11.72
N ILE A 715 -6.19 9.82 11.27
CA ILE A 715 -6.06 10.70 10.11
C ILE A 715 -5.08 11.86 10.35
N TRP A 716 -4.93 12.33 11.59
CA TRP A 716 -4.01 13.39 11.97
C TRP A 716 -2.63 12.86 12.31
N THR A 717 -2.56 11.76 13.06
CA THR A 717 -1.33 11.17 13.58
C THR A 717 -0.65 10.19 12.63
N GLY A 718 -1.40 9.64 11.68
CA GLY A 718 -0.95 8.57 10.78
C GLY A 718 -0.99 7.16 11.39
N GLY A 719 -1.55 7.01 12.60
CA GLY A 719 -1.71 5.71 13.28
C GLY A 719 -0.40 4.94 13.42
N ALA A 720 -0.43 3.64 13.13
CA ALA A 720 0.74 2.76 13.22
C ALA A 720 1.92 3.15 12.31
N PHE A 721 1.66 3.89 11.21
CA PHE A 721 2.73 4.37 10.32
C PHE A 721 3.56 5.49 10.96
N GLY A 722 3.00 6.20 11.94
CA GLY A 722 3.55 7.43 12.51
C GLY A 722 3.14 8.69 11.72
N PRO A 723 3.63 9.88 12.13
CA PRO A 723 3.22 11.19 11.62
C PRO A 723 3.20 11.32 10.09
N GLU A 724 4.09 10.60 9.40
CA GLU A 724 4.21 10.55 7.94
C GLU A 724 2.94 10.04 7.25
N GLY A 725 2.11 9.28 7.96
CA GLY A 725 0.81 8.82 7.50
C GLY A 725 -0.34 9.79 7.73
N GLY A 726 -0.11 10.91 8.42
CA GLY A 726 -1.15 11.82 8.92
C GLY A 726 -1.22 13.19 8.24
N LEU A 727 -2.33 13.90 8.43
CA LEU A 727 -2.58 15.22 7.85
C LEU A 727 -1.59 16.29 8.30
N ALA A 728 -0.99 16.14 9.49
CA ALA A 728 0.02 17.07 9.99
C ALA A 728 1.21 17.17 9.01
N VAL A 729 1.65 16.03 8.46
CA VAL A 729 2.72 15.99 7.44
C VAL A 729 2.25 16.55 6.12
N THR A 730 0.99 16.32 5.73
CA THR A 730 0.42 16.91 4.51
C THR A 730 0.52 18.44 4.56
N VAL A 731 0.10 19.06 5.67
CA VAL A 731 0.10 20.52 5.86
C VAL A 731 1.52 21.06 5.76
N VAL A 732 2.47 20.50 6.52
CA VAL A 732 3.87 20.98 6.53
C VAL A 732 4.54 20.79 5.16
N SER A 733 4.29 19.67 4.49
CA SER A 733 4.87 19.38 3.18
C SER A 733 4.36 20.34 2.10
N VAL A 734 3.04 20.59 2.06
CA VAL A 734 2.43 21.54 1.11
C VAL A 734 2.97 22.96 1.35
N ILE A 735 3.01 23.41 2.60
CA ILE A 735 3.56 24.73 2.95
C ILE A 735 5.03 24.84 2.52
N SER A 736 5.83 23.80 2.79
CA SER A 736 7.26 23.77 2.43
C SER A 736 7.47 23.85 0.92
N ILE A 737 6.66 23.13 0.13
CA ILE A 737 6.68 23.22 -1.33
C ILE A 737 6.30 24.63 -1.80
N LEU A 738 5.24 25.22 -1.25
CA LEU A 738 4.80 26.58 -1.62
C LEU A 738 5.90 27.61 -1.32
N ILE A 739 6.51 27.56 -0.13
CA ILE A 739 7.63 28.44 0.26
C ILE A 739 8.78 28.29 -0.73
N LEU A 740 9.16 27.05 -1.06
CA LEU A 740 10.23 26.76 -2.02
C LEU A 740 9.92 27.36 -3.40
N LEU A 741 8.70 27.19 -3.92
CA LEU A 741 8.28 27.72 -5.22
C LEU A 741 8.27 29.25 -5.24
N ILE A 742 7.79 29.91 -4.18
CA ILE A 742 7.81 31.37 -4.03
C ILE A 742 9.25 31.87 -4.02
N TYR A 743 10.12 31.25 -3.23
CA TYR A 743 11.54 31.59 -3.16
C TYR A 743 12.24 31.40 -4.52
N TRP A 744 11.93 30.29 -5.21
CA TRP A 744 12.46 30.02 -6.54
C TRP A 744 12.06 31.10 -7.54
N LYS A 745 10.79 31.51 -7.58
CA LYS A 745 10.29 32.59 -8.45
C LYS A 745 10.99 33.92 -8.18
N LYS A 746 11.13 34.31 -6.90
CA LYS A 746 11.84 35.54 -6.50
C LYS A 746 13.32 35.52 -6.93
N SER A 747 14.01 34.40 -6.70
CA SER A 747 15.41 34.21 -7.11
C SER A 747 15.60 34.32 -8.62
N LYS A 748 14.68 33.77 -9.43
CA LYS A 748 14.71 33.89 -10.89
C LYS A 748 14.52 35.34 -11.34
N LYS A 749 13.56 36.07 -10.75
CA LYS A 749 13.33 37.50 -11.03
C LYS A 749 14.57 38.34 -10.73
N LYS A 750 15.19 38.16 -9.55
CA LYS A 750 16.42 38.88 -9.17
C LYS A 750 17.56 38.63 -10.15
N ARG A 751 17.73 37.37 -10.58
CA ARG A 751 18.79 36.99 -11.54
C ARG A 751 18.57 37.61 -12.92
N MET A 752 17.32 37.71 -13.39
CA MET A 752 16.99 38.41 -14.65
C MET A 752 17.24 39.93 -14.56
N ILE A 753 16.92 40.55 -13.42
CA ILE A 753 17.19 41.98 -13.20
C ILE A 753 18.69 42.26 -13.16
N MET A 754 19.49 41.41 -12.51
CA MET A 754 20.95 41.56 -12.44
C MET A 754 21.65 41.23 -13.76
N SER A 755 21.05 40.46 -14.66
CA SER A 755 21.60 40.22 -16.00
C SER A 755 21.15 41.26 -17.05
N ALA A 756 20.17 42.10 -16.70
CA ALA A 756 19.66 43.19 -17.54
C ALA A 756 20.27 44.55 -17.15
N LYS A 757 21.01 44.60 -16.05
CA LYS A 757 21.96 45.67 -15.68
C LYS A 757 23.35 45.20 -16.07
#